data_AF-A0A3B1D3M7-F1
#
_entry.id   AF-A0A3B1D3M7-F1
#
_cell.length_a   1.000
_cell.length_b   1.000
_cell.length_c   1.000
_cell.angle_alpha   90.00
_cell.angle_beta   90.00
_cell.angle_gamma   90.00
#
_symmetry.space_group_name_H-M   'P 1'
#
loop_
_entity.id
_entity.type
_entity.pdbx_description
1 polymer ?
#
loop_
_entity_poly.entity_id
_entity_poly.type
_entity_poly.pdbx_seq_one_letter_code
_entity_poly.pdbx_strand_id
1 'polypeptide(L)'
;YVHAMGNGLGNMQEYWDVIESNPIFMGACVWDWVDQGLYKKDENGTEFFAYGGDFGPPDTPSDGHFSINGLILPNRKISPKMWEVKKVYQNIKILPVDLLSGKVKVKNKFIFTNLDKYIAQWEVKEDGVVIQNGELGMLNVEPLTEKTIDIPIQKINTKAGAEYWLKVKFVETEDNLWAGKGFEIAWDQMKLPLKVEKAEIVSLSNETAPKVFEDDNTVSITGDGFSIQFSKSTGIITSLKYNNKEYLYAGDDYKTGPHLNLFRAPLDNDAKVLHQWDKYNFMLMKEELQKFKVIQDKNNTIRIISDIKYNANNKGAFLHRSIYTILDNGDINVDNQFIPVGNLPTLPEIAVSMIMNPEFEQLKWYGRGPNENYPDRKTGAAIGQYSSTVDEQYFPYIKPQATGSKQDVRWVMFSNSDNKGIMFVNGSYPFSFSALHYSQEDLAIAKHTNELKRSDEIYVNIYASERGVGNASCGPEILEQYEVKARPLSFSYSIRPVENGKSADELARKKLPIVSTPMITRDRYGKVTIISSSSKDNIYYTLDGSEPTKESKKYIIPFNFISSGIVSAKVIDEDLASPLTTKEFKQLAMIPPVITPQNVYFTDSVIVNISCKVNDAEIYYTLDGSKPDIKSEQYKEPIYIKNNSRLKAVAYKRGFAASNIVTSEYKKVDYNYGIQYKYYVDHWEKVPNFLNLTPESSGIIDRFDLDAIETNRDHYALLMFASINIKKDGEYIFYVGSNDGSKLSIDNKLVVNNDGEHGYELMSGKIYLKKGKHSLELSYFQSGGEQALKVFWKGPGFDKREMTKEDISGN
;
A
#
# COMPACT_ATOMS: atom_id res chain seq x y z
N TYR A 1 15.38 -12.88 -16.99
CA TYR A 1 14.07 -12.28 -16.63
C TYR A 1 13.76 -12.64 -15.19
N VAL A 2 12.79 -11.97 -14.54
CA VAL A 2 12.37 -12.23 -13.14
C VAL A 2 13.58 -12.35 -12.18
N HIS A 3 14.13 -11.20 -11.79
CA HIS A 3 15.30 -11.15 -10.91
C HIS A 3 14.97 -11.75 -9.53
N ALA A 4 15.71 -12.76 -9.10
CA ALA A 4 15.43 -13.57 -7.92
C ALA A 4 16.22 -13.12 -6.68
N MET A 5 16.71 -11.88 -6.63
CA MET A 5 17.37 -11.32 -5.45
C MET A 5 16.47 -11.32 -4.21
N GLY A 6 17.05 -11.74 -3.08
CA GLY A 6 16.37 -11.83 -1.79
C GLY A 6 15.08 -12.64 -1.85
N ASN A 7 14.05 -12.13 -1.18
CA ASN A 7 12.68 -12.62 -1.30
C ASN A 7 12.01 -12.01 -2.54
N GLY A 8 12.25 -12.60 -3.72
CA GLY A 8 11.76 -12.12 -5.01
C GLY A 8 10.97 -13.17 -5.79
N LEU A 9 11.07 -13.11 -7.12
CA LEU A 9 10.37 -14.01 -8.06
C LEU A 9 8.85 -13.78 -8.12
N GLY A 10 8.40 -12.53 -7.93
CA GLY A 10 7.00 -12.17 -8.09
C GLY A 10 6.53 -12.26 -9.53
N ASN A 11 5.22 -12.45 -9.75
CA ASN A 11 4.54 -12.44 -11.05
C ASN A 11 5.13 -13.36 -12.15
N MET A 12 5.82 -14.42 -11.75
CA MET A 12 6.43 -15.37 -12.69
C MET A 12 5.36 -16.08 -13.55
N GLN A 13 4.19 -16.38 -12.97
CA GLN A 13 3.08 -17.01 -13.69
C GLN A 13 2.61 -16.12 -14.85
N GLU A 14 2.48 -14.81 -14.65
CA GLU A 14 2.02 -13.87 -15.67
C GLU A 14 2.98 -13.76 -16.84
N TYR A 15 4.30 -13.82 -16.59
CA TYR A 15 5.28 -13.95 -17.69
C TYR A 15 5.01 -15.19 -18.52
N TRP A 16 4.75 -16.33 -17.89
CA TRP A 16 4.50 -17.59 -18.59
C TRP A 16 3.16 -17.65 -19.28
N ASP A 17 2.12 -17.01 -18.74
CA ASP A 17 0.83 -16.85 -19.42
C ASP A 17 0.99 -16.08 -20.74
N VAL A 18 1.86 -15.06 -20.77
CA VAL A 18 2.18 -14.30 -22.00
C VAL A 18 3.07 -15.12 -22.95
N ILE A 19 4.10 -15.79 -22.44
CA ILE A 19 5.01 -16.62 -23.25
C ILE A 19 4.23 -17.75 -23.93
N GLU A 20 3.36 -18.45 -23.20
CA GLU A 20 2.61 -19.59 -23.71
C GLU A 20 1.44 -19.22 -24.63
N SER A 21 0.94 -17.98 -24.53
CA SER A 21 -0.15 -17.49 -25.39
C SER A 21 0.33 -16.91 -26.72
N ASN A 22 1.64 -16.71 -26.91
CA ASN A 22 2.19 -16.05 -28.09
C ASN A 22 3.28 -16.89 -28.77
N PRO A 23 3.12 -17.26 -30.05
CA PRO A 23 4.04 -18.18 -30.74
C PRO A 23 5.44 -17.61 -30.99
N ILE A 24 5.64 -16.29 -30.83
CA ILE A 24 6.93 -15.64 -31.05
C ILE A 24 7.88 -15.76 -29.85
N PHE A 25 7.37 -16.12 -28.66
CA PHE A 25 8.20 -16.32 -27.47
C PHE A 25 8.58 -17.80 -27.33
N MET A 26 9.85 -18.06 -27.05
CA MET A 26 10.40 -19.44 -26.92
C MET A 26 10.89 -19.78 -25.50
N GLY A 27 10.48 -18.99 -24.51
CA GLY A 27 10.93 -19.13 -23.11
C GLY A 27 11.80 -17.97 -22.65
N ALA A 28 12.41 -18.13 -21.47
CA ALA A 28 13.27 -17.14 -20.84
C ALA A 28 14.15 -17.78 -19.74
N CYS A 29 15.26 -17.14 -19.36
CA CYS A 29 16.17 -17.61 -18.29
C CYS A 29 16.04 -16.75 -17.01
N VAL A 30 15.69 -17.37 -15.88
CA VAL A 30 15.65 -16.69 -14.57
C VAL A 30 17.05 -16.19 -14.21
N TRP A 31 17.13 -15.00 -13.63
CA TRP A 31 18.38 -14.49 -13.05
C TRP A 31 18.30 -14.56 -11.52
N ASP A 32 19.05 -15.42 -10.84
CA ASP A 32 19.88 -16.51 -11.38
C ASP A 32 19.81 -17.77 -10.51
N TRP A 33 20.72 -18.72 -10.72
CA TRP A 33 20.63 -20.03 -10.07
C TRP A 33 21.02 -20.00 -8.58
N VAL A 34 22.18 -19.44 -8.23
CA VAL A 34 22.80 -19.60 -6.90
C VAL A 34 23.34 -18.27 -6.39
N ASP A 35 23.07 -17.98 -5.12
CA ASP A 35 23.63 -16.80 -4.44
C ASP A 35 25.17 -16.89 -4.41
N GLN A 36 25.84 -15.80 -4.77
CA GLN A 36 27.30 -15.70 -4.73
C GLN A 36 27.79 -15.21 -3.36
N GLY A 37 27.31 -15.84 -2.29
CA GLY A 37 27.75 -15.60 -0.92
C GLY A 37 28.93 -16.49 -0.54
N LEU A 38 29.92 -15.93 0.16
CA LEU A 38 31.12 -16.64 0.61
C LEU A 38 31.06 -16.90 2.10
N TYR A 39 31.49 -18.07 2.54
CA TYR A 39 31.60 -18.35 3.97
C TYR A 39 32.59 -17.42 4.66
N LYS A 40 32.15 -16.84 5.77
CA LYS A 40 32.98 -16.07 6.70
C LYS A 40 32.55 -16.39 8.13
N LYS A 41 33.46 -16.19 9.09
CA LYS A 41 33.15 -16.25 10.52
C LYS A 41 33.21 -14.86 11.13
N ASP A 42 32.30 -14.59 12.06
CA ASP A 42 32.38 -13.40 12.90
C ASP A 42 33.41 -13.58 14.03
N GLU A 43 33.55 -12.56 14.88
CA GLU A 43 34.48 -12.54 16.01
C GLU A 43 34.21 -13.63 17.05
N ASN A 44 32.97 -14.12 17.13
CA ASN A 44 32.55 -15.20 18.02
C ASN A 44 32.71 -16.59 17.37
N GLY A 45 33.13 -16.65 16.10
CA GLY A 45 33.30 -17.88 15.34
C GLY A 45 32.02 -18.40 14.67
N THR A 46 30.93 -17.63 14.69
CA THR A 46 29.67 -17.97 14.02
C THR A 46 29.84 -17.84 12.51
N GLU A 47 29.51 -18.90 11.79
CA GLU A 47 29.60 -18.92 10.33
C GLU A 47 28.38 -18.24 9.69
N PHE A 48 28.62 -17.40 8.68
CA PHE A 48 27.60 -16.74 7.88
C PHE A 48 28.05 -16.61 6.42
N PHE A 49 27.11 -16.25 5.53
CA PHE A 49 27.42 -15.92 4.15
C PHE A 49 27.68 -14.42 4.01
N ALA A 50 28.92 -14.07 3.74
CA ALA A 50 29.37 -12.72 3.44
C ALA A 50 29.13 -12.36 1.96
N TYR A 51 29.02 -11.06 1.69
CA TYR A 51 28.87 -10.47 0.35
C TYR A 51 29.79 -9.25 0.18
N GLY A 52 29.58 -8.45 -0.87
CA GLY A 52 30.46 -7.34 -1.22
C GLY A 52 30.65 -6.34 -0.08
N GLY A 53 31.91 -6.01 0.23
CA GLY A 53 32.29 -5.11 1.33
C GLY A 53 32.76 -5.83 2.60
N ASP A 54 32.40 -7.10 2.80
CA ASP A 54 32.74 -7.80 4.04
C ASP A 54 34.20 -8.27 4.12
N PHE A 55 34.93 -8.34 3.00
CA PHE A 55 36.32 -8.85 2.98
C PHE A 55 37.39 -7.76 3.00
N GLY A 56 36.99 -6.49 2.86
CA GLY A 56 37.90 -5.34 2.88
C GLY A 56 37.76 -4.51 4.16
N PRO A 57 38.61 -3.48 4.34
CA PRO A 57 38.38 -2.44 5.33
C PRO A 57 37.02 -1.75 5.15
N PRO A 58 36.50 -1.04 6.17
CA PRO A 58 35.39 -0.11 5.99
C PRO A 58 35.62 0.80 4.77
N ASP A 59 34.54 1.11 4.04
CA ASP A 59 34.55 1.92 2.81
C ASP A 59 35.21 1.28 1.58
N THR A 60 35.54 -0.01 1.62
CA THR A 60 35.91 -0.75 0.39
C THR A 60 34.78 -0.65 -0.62
N PRO A 61 35.02 -0.12 -1.85
CA PRO A 61 33.97 -0.03 -2.87
C PRO A 61 33.35 -1.40 -3.17
N SER A 62 32.04 -1.49 -3.04
CA SER A 62 31.28 -2.71 -3.33
C SER A 62 29.84 -2.37 -3.71
N ASP A 63 29.20 -3.28 -4.46
CA ASP A 63 27.74 -3.25 -4.71
C ASP A 63 26.97 -4.03 -3.63
N GLY A 64 27.57 -4.21 -2.44
CA GLY A 64 26.94 -4.89 -1.30
C GLY A 64 26.45 -6.31 -1.62
N HIS A 65 25.20 -6.57 -1.28
CA HIS A 65 24.50 -7.86 -1.46
C HIS A 65 23.92 -8.03 -2.87
N PHE A 66 24.26 -7.17 -3.85
CA PHE A 66 23.76 -7.31 -5.22
C PHE A 66 24.24 -8.58 -5.93
N SER A 67 25.21 -9.32 -5.36
CA SER A 67 25.63 -10.65 -5.82
C SER A 67 24.77 -11.81 -5.31
N ILE A 68 23.77 -11.52 -4.47
CA ILE A 68 22.88 -12.50 -3.82
C ILE A 68 21.56 -12.55 -4.61
N ASN A 69 21.57 -13.22 -5.77
CA ASN A 69 20.43 -13.24 -6.72
C ASN A 69 19.83 -14.62 -7.01
N GLY A 70 20.21 -15.62 -6.24
CA GLY A 70 19.97 -17.02 -6.54
C GLY A 70 18.58 -17.52 -6.19
N LEU A 71 18.11 -18.48 -6.99
CA LEU A 71 17.00 -19.36 -6.63
C LEU A 71 17.35 -20.30 -5.46
N ILE A 72 18.64 -20.54 -5.20
CA ILE A 72 19.14 -21.36 -4.08
C ILE A 72 20.30 -20.65 -3.36
N LEU A 73 20.48 -20.99 -2.08
CA LEU A 73 21.57 -20.48 -1.25
C LEU A 73 22.94 -21.03 -1.70
N PRO A 74 24.07 -20.46 -1.24
CA PRO A 74 25.41 -20.89 -1.68
C PRO A 74 25.72 -22.34 -1.32
N ASN A 75 25.12 -22.90 -0.27
CA ASN A 75 25.22 -24.33 0.08
C ASN A 75 24.23 -25.24 -0.68
N ARG A 76 23.58 -24.71 -1.73
CA ARG A 76 22.56 -25.38 -2.56
C ARG A 76 21.26 -25.71 -1.83
N LYS A 77 21.05 -25.18 -0.62
CA LYS A 77 19.74 -25.24 0.04
C LYS A 77 18.70 -24.52 -0.82
N ILE A 78 17.63 -25.23 -1.14
CA ILE A 78 16.53 -24.74 -1.96
C ILE A 78 15.81 -23.60 -1.23
N SER A 79 15.58 -22.49 -1.92
CA SER A 79 14.73 -21.41 -1.40
C SER A 79 13.25 -21.65 -1.74
N PRO A 80 12.31 -20.99 -1.02
CA PRO A 80 10.89 -21.09 -1.30
C PRO A 80 10.50 -20.73 -2.73
N LYS A 81 11.27 -19.83 -3.37
CA LYS A 81 11.13 -19.40 -4.78
C LYS A 81 11.12 -20.60 -5.74
N MET A 82 11.90 -21.64 -5.46
CA MET A 82 12.04 -22.80 -6.36
C MET A 82 10.74 -23.57 -6.57
N TRP A 83 9.84 -23.56 -5.59
CA TRP A 83 8.54 -24.24 -5.71
C TRP A 83 7.62 -23.54 -6.70
N GLU A 84 7.71 -22.21 -6.81
CA GLU A 84 7.01 -21.46 -7.85
C GLU A 84 7.62 -21.78 -9.23
N VAL A 85 8.96 -21.80 -9.35
CA VAL A 85 9.65 -22.17 -10.60
C VAL A 85 9.21 -23.56 -11.07
N LYS A 86 9.26 -24.56 -10.18
CA LYS A 86 8.85 -25.94 -10.47
C LYS A 86 7.41 -26.00 -10.98
N LYS A 87 6.50 -25.24 -10.37
CA LYS A 87 5.08 -25.21 -10.77
C LYS A 87 4.88 -24.54 -12.12
N VAL A 88 5.45 -23.36 -12.31
CA VAL A 88 5.25 -22.55 -13.52
C VAL A 88 5.88 -23.24 -14.74
N TYR A 89 7.04 -23.90 -14.56
CA TYR A 89 7.76 -24.59 -15.64
C TYR A 89 7.23 -25.99 -15.96
N GLN A 90 6.25 -26.51 -15.22
CA GLN A 90 5.80 -27.89 -15.42
C GLN A 90 5.26 -28.11 -16.85
N ASN A 91 5.56 -29.29 -17.40
CA ASN A 91 5.22 -29.67 -18.77
C ASN A 91 3.90 -30.44 -18.92
N ILE A 92 3.12 -30.54 -17.84
CA ILE A 92 1.79 -31.16 -17.86
C ILE A 92 0.81 -30.16 -17.25
N LYS A 93 -0.27 -29.85 -17.97
CA LYS A 93 -1.34 -28.97 -17.46
C LYS A 93 -2.62 -29.79 -17.30
N ILE A 94 -3.28 -29.67 -16.16
CA ILE A 94 -4.59 -30.27 -15.90
C ILE A 94 -5.62 -29.15 -15.80
N LEU A 95 -6.66 -29.22 -16.64
CA LEU A 95 -7.71 -28.22 -16.74
C LEU A 95 -9.07 -28.85 -16.40
N PRO A 96 -9.97 -28.13 -15.71
CA PRO A 96 -11.31 -28.62 -15.45
C PRO A 96 -12.11 -28.74 -16.77
N VAL A 97 -12.88 -29.82 -16.92
CA VAL A 97 -13.88 -29.98 -18.00
C VAL A 97 -15.27 -30.07 -17.39
N ASP A 98 -15.50 -31.08 -16.57
CA ASP A 98 -16.71 -31.23 -15.74
C ASP A 98 -16.32 -31.94 -14.44
N LEU A 99 -16.00 -31.14 -13.42
CA LEU A 99 -15.51 -31.66 -12.15
C LEU A 99 -16.56 -32.45 -11.37
N LEU A 100 -17.86 -32.28 -11.65
CA LEU A 100 -18.93 -33.03 -10.98
C LEU A 100 -19.02 -34.47 -11.49
N SER A 101 -18.72 -34.69 -12.77
CA SER A 101 -18.57 -36.04 -13.35
C SER A 101 -17.13 -36.56 -13.30
N GLY A 102 -16.21 -35.85 -12.64
CA GLY A 102 -14.81 -36.24 -12.53
C GLY A 102 -13.99 -36.04 -13.81
N LYS A 103 -14.46 -35.25 -14.78
CA LYS A 103 -13.75 -35.03 -16.06
C LYS A 103 -12.75 -33.90 -15.98
N VAL A 104 -11.49 -34.21 -16.32
CA VAL A 104 -10.42 -33.23 -16.49
C VAL A 104 -9.73 -33.42 -17.84
N LYS A 105 -9.14 -32.34 -18.36
CA LYS A 105 -8.33 -32.37 -19.57
C LYS A 105 -6.86 -32.31 -19.17
N VAL A 106 -6.08 -33.29 -19.59
CA VAL A 106 -4.62 -33.31 -19.46
C VAL A 106 -4.01 -32.87 -20.76
N LYS A 107 -3.22 -31.81 -20.72
CA LYS A 107 -2.44 -31.29 -21.86
C LYS A 107 -0.98 -31.63 -21.66
N ASN A 108 -0.39 -32.33 -22.63
CA ASN A 108 1.02 -32.62 -22.70
C ASN A 108 1.75 -31.45 -23.38
N LYS A 109 2.66 -30.79 -22.66
CA LYS A 109 3.48 -29.69 -23.20
C LYS A 109 4.90 -30.15 -23.56
N PHE A 110 5.26 -31.41 -23.32
CA PHE A 110 6.52 -31.95 -23.82
C PHE A 110 6.51 -31.99 -25.36
N ILE A 111 7.69 -31.78 -25.94
CA ILE A 111 7.90 -31.79 -27.40
C ILE A 111 8.14 -33.22 -27.92
N PHE A 112 8.75 -34.09 -27.11
CA PHE A 112 9.17 -35.44 -27.54
C PHE A 112 8.76 -36.57 -26.59
N THR A 113 8.13 -36.26 -25.45
CA THR A 113 7.85 -37.23 -24.40
C THR A 113 6.36 -37.49 -24.30
N ASN A 114 5.94 -38.75 -24.44
CA ASN A 114 4.58 -39.17 -24.12
C ASN A 114 4.39 -39.22 -22.59
N LEU A 115 3.16 -38.95 -22.11
CA LEU A 115 2.86 -39.00 -20.68
C LEU A 115 2.76 -40.42 -20.11
N ASP A 116 2.83 -41.47 -20.93
CA ASP A 116 2.91 -42.86 -20.49
C ASP A 116 4.22 -43.19 -19.73
N LYS A 117 5.19 -42.27 -19.72
CA LYS A 117 6.40 -42.32 -18.88
C LYS A 117 6.14 -42.05 -17.40
N TYR A 118 4.99 -41.48 -17.06
CA TYR A 118 4.66 -41.04 -15.72
C TYR A 118 3.42 -41.76 -15.18
N ILE A 119 3.31 -41.88 -13.85
CA ILE A 119 2.09 -42.35 -13.19
C ILE A 119 1.25 -41.14 -12.79
N ALA A 120 0.02 -41.10 -13.27
CA ALA A 120 -0.97 -40.12 -12.83
C ALA A 120 -1.65 -40.59 -11.53
N GLN A 121 -1.65 -39.73 -10.52
CA GLN A 121 -2.29 -39.95 -9.23
C GLN A 121 -3.26 -38.80 -8.94
N TRP A 122 -4.33 -39.08 -8.19
CA TRP A 122 -5.30 -38.07 -7.80
C TRP A 122 -5.66 -38.20 -6.32
N GLU A 123 -6.04 -37.07 -5.73
CA GLU A 123 -6.59 -37.00 -4.38
C GLU A 123 -7.74 -35.98 -4.32
N VAL A 124 -8.77 -36.29 -3.55
CA VAL A 124 -9.80 -35.34 -3.14
C VAL A 124 -9.61 -35.06 -1.65
N LYS A 125 -9.51 -33.78 -1.31
CA LYS A 125 -9.34 -33.28 0.06
C LYS A 125 -10.60 -32.56 0.53
N GLU A 126 -11.08 -32.92 1.71
CA GLU A 126 -12.10 -32.20 2.49
C GLU A 126 -11.37 -31.35 3.53
N ASP A 127 -11.53 -30.02 3.49
CA ASP A 127 -10.85 -29.08 4.38
C ASP A 127 -9.34 -29.33 4.52
N GLY A 128 -8.72 -29.81 3.43
CA GLY A 128 -7.29 -30.12 3.33
C GLY A 128 -6.89 -31.54 3.75
N VAL A 129 -7.80 -32.36 4.27
CA VAL A 129 -7.59 -33.77 4.64
C VAL A 129 -8.03 -34.68 3.49
N VAL A 130 -7.21 -35.66 3.11
CA VAL A 130 -7.53 -36.60 2.02
C VAL A 130 -8.70 -37.49 2.42
N ILE A 131 -9.75 -37.50 1.62
CA ILE A 131 -10.94 -38.38 1.80
C ILE A 131 -11.08 -39.44 0.72
N GLN A 132 -10.50 -39.20 -0.46
CA GLN A 132 -10.40 -40.16 -1.55
C GLN A 132 -9.08 -39.95 -2.27
N ASN A 133 -8.47 -41.02 -2.79
CA ASN A 133 -7.30 -40.96 -3.64
C ASN A 133 -7.23 -42.21 -4.51
N GLY A 134 -6.41 -42.16 -5.55
CA GLY A 134 -6.14 -43.32 -6.38
C GLY A 134 -5.11 -43.04 -7.47
N GLU A 135 -4.79 -44.09 -8.23
CA GLU A 135 -3.93 -44.02 -9.40
C GLU A 135 -4.76 -44.19 -10.67
N LEU A 136 -4.44 -43.41 -11.71
CA LEU A 136 -4.99 -43.59 -13.06
C LEU A 136 -4.04 -44.40 -13.94
N GLY A 137 -2.85 -44.73 -13.41
CA GLY A 137 -1.78 -45.41 -14.14
C GLY A 137 -1.08 -44.49 -15.15
N MET A 138 -0.48 -45.11 -16.16
CA MET A 138 0.20 -44.45 -17.26
C MET A 138 -0.82 -43.99 -18.30
N LEU A 139 -0.80 -42.71 -18.66
CA LEU A 139 -1.75 -42.13 -19.60
C LEU A 139 -1.08 -41.91 -20.95
N ASN A 140 -1.53 -42.63 -21.98
CA ASN A 140 -1.10 -42.33 -23.36
C ASN A 140 -1.68 -40.98 -23.80
N VAL A 141 -0.83 -39.95 -23.78
CA VAL A 141 -1.07 -38.59 -24.27
C VAL A 141 0.19 -38.14 -25.01
N GLU A 142 0.12 -38.15 -26.34
CA GLU A 142 1.25 -37.84 -27.22
C GLU A 142 1.77 -36.39 -27.02
N PRO A 143 3.05 -36.13 -27.34
CA PRO A 143 3.63 -34.79 -27.26
C PRO A 143 2.76 -33.71 -27.91
N LEU A 144 2.64 -32.55 -27.25
CA LEU A 144 1.87 -31.41 -27.72
C LEU A 144 0.36 -31.67 -27.95
N THR A 145 -0.18 -32.78 -27.45
CA THR A 145 -1.61 -33.10 -27.54
C THR A 145 -2.31 -32.98 -26.18
N GLU A 146 -3.63 -33.13 -26.20
CA GLU A 146 -4.46 -33.13 -25.00
C GLU A 146 -5.46 -34.29 -25.02
N LYS A 147 -5.81 -34.79 -23.83
CA LYS A 147 -6.78 -35.87 -23.64
C LYS A 147 -7.67 -35.59 -22.44
N THR A 148 -8.96 -35.79 -22.62
CA THR A 148 -9.91 -35.81 -21.49
C THR A 148 -9.83 -37.16 -20.80
N ILE A 149 -9.71 -37.14 -19.47
CA ILE A 149 -9.68 -38.33 -18.61
C ILE A 149 -10.77 -38.25 -17.55
N ASP A 150 -11.30 -39.41 -17.19
CA ASP A 150 -12.27 -39.57 -16.11
C ASP A 150 -11.51 -39.90 -14.82
N ILE A 151 -11.67 -39.06 -13.80
CA ILE A 151 -11.21 -39.32 -12.45
C ILE A 151 -12.31 -40.11 -11.73
N PRO A 152 -12.03 -41.30 -11.18
CA PRO A 152 -13.03 -42.17 -10.56
C PRO A 152 -13.39 -41.69 -9.14
N ILE A 153 -13.88 -40.44 -9.04
CA ILE A 153 -14.35 -39.85 -7.79
C ILE A 153 -15.67 -40.51 -7.42
N GLN A 154 -15.70 -41.16 -6.26
CA GLN A 154 -16.94 -41.72 -5.71
C GLN A 154 -17.80 -40.59 -5.13
N LYS A 155 -19.11 -40.82 -5.00
CA LYS A 155 -20.04 -39.85 -4.41
C LYS A 155 -19.52 -39.37 -3.04
N ILE A 156 -19.36 -38.06 -2.90
CA ILE A 156 -18.91 -37.42 -1.66
C ILE A 156 -20.14 -37.01 -0.85
N ASN A 157 -20.20 -37.43 0.41
CA ASN A 157 -21.17 -36.93 1.37
C ASN A 157 -20.61 -35.63 1.97
N THR A 158 -21.11 -34.50 1.50
CA THR A 158 -20.58 -33.19 1.89
C THR A 158 -20.92 -32.84 3.34
N LYS A 159 -19.96 -32.27 4.07
CA LYS A 159 -20.16 -31.67 5.39
C LYS A 159 -20.49 -30.18 5.28
N ALA A 160 -21.43 -29.71 6.08
CA ALA A 160 -21.81 -28.30 6.14
C ALA A 160 -20.60 -27.39 6.38
N GLY A 161 -20.46 -26.35 5.55
CA GLY A 161 -19.35 -25.39 5.63
C GLY A 161 -17.99 -25.87 5.10
N ALA A 162 -17.82 -27.15 4.77
CA ALA A 162 -16.56 -27.68 4.26
C ALA A 162 -16.29 -27.25 2.80
N GLU A 163 -15.02 -27.29 2.40
CA GLU A 163 -14.63 -27.17 1.01
C GLU A 163 -13.84 -28.38 0.51
N TYR A 164 -13.94 -28.63 -0.80
CA TYR A 164 -13.42 -29.82 -1.43
C TYR A 164 -12.50 -29.46 -2.59
N TRP A 165 -11.34 -30.11 -2.65
CA TRP A 165 -10.31 -29.84 -3.65
C TRP A 165 -9.85 -31.14 -4.29
N LEU A 166 -9.85 -31.19 -5.63
CA LEU A 166 -9.21 -32.25 -6.41
C LEU A 166 -7.80 -31.81 -6.76
N LYS A 167 -6.79 -32.63 -6.41
CA LYS A 167 -5.42 -32.49 -6.91
C LYS A 167 -5.10 -33.68 -7.79
N VAL A 168 -4.55 -33.41 -8.98
CA VAL A 168 -4.00 -34.44 -9.88
C VAL A 168 -2.52 -34.17 -10.03
N LYS A 169 -1.69 -35.22 -9.90
CA LYS A 169 -0.23 -35.13 -9.99
C LYS A 169 0.35 -36.25 -10.84
N PHE A 170 1.52 -36.01 -11.41
CA PHE A 170 2.28 -36.97 -12.21
C PHE A 170 3.62 -37.21 -11.55
N VAL A 171 4.00 -38.49 -11.42
CA VAL A 171 5.23 -38.91 -10.74
C VAL A 171 6.08 -39.83 -11.61
N GLU A 172 7.39 -39.83 -11.36
CA GLU A 172 8.35 -40.76 -11.99
C GLU A 172 8.00 -42.22 -11.72
N THR A 173 8.09 -43.05 -12.77
CA THR A 173 7.81 -44.50 -12.72
C THR A 173 8.99 -45.30 -12.16
N GLU A 174 10.21 -44.80 -12.36
CA GLU A 174 11.47 -45.46 -12.02
C GLU A 174 12.53 -44.45 -11.56
N ASP A 175 13.67 -44.96 -11.08
CA ASP A 175 14.81 -44.13 -10.73
C ASP A 175 15.52 -43.64 -12.01
N ASN A 176 15.69 -42.33 -12.12
CA ASN A 176 16.41 -41.66 -13.19
C ASN A 176 17.71 -41.04 -12.65
N LEU A 177 18.62 -40.66 -13.55
CA LEU A 177 19.87 -39.97 -13.19
C LEU A 177 19.67 -38.66 -12.40
N TRP A 178 18.49 -38.05 -12.51
CA TRP A 178 18.20 -36.70 -12.00
C TRP A 178 17.05 -36.67 -10.97
N ALA A 179 16.27 -37.74 -10.84
CA ALA A 179 15.19 -37.87 -9.86
C ALA A 179 14.88 -39.35 -9.57
N GLY A 180 14.51 -39.66 -8.33
CA GLY A 180 14.09 -41.01 -7.94
C GLY A 180 12.64 -41.31 -8.33
N LYS A 181 12.29 -42.59 -8.31
CA LYS A 181 10.91 -43.08 -8.47
C LYS A 181 9.97 -42.34 -7.52
N GLY A 182 8.80 -41.96 -8.02
CA GLY A 182 7.79 -41.22 -7.25
C GLY A 182 8.03 -39.72 -7.13
N PHE A 183 9.09 -39.17 -7.73
CA PHE A 183 9.30 -37.72 -7.80
C PHE A 183 8.16 -37.03 -8.57
N GLU A 184 7.50 -36.06 -7.95
CA GLU A 184 6.41 -35.29 -8.56
C GLU A 184 6.96 -34.32 -9.60
N ILE A 185 6.63 -34.52 -10.89
CA ILE A 185 7.08 -33.65 -11.99
C ILE A 185 6.08 -32.54 -12.33
N ALA A 186 4.80 -32.73 -12.01
CA ALA A 186 3.74 -31.78 -12.29
C ALA A 186 2.51 -32.06 -11.42
N TRP A 187 1.77 -31.01 -11.09
CA TRP A 187 0.45 -31.13 -10.48
C TRP A 187 -0.42 -29.92 -10.80
N ASP A 188 -1.73 -30.06 -10.71
CA ASP A 188 -2.68 -28.94 -10.62
C ASP A 188 -3.78 -29.30 -9.61
N GLN A 189 -4.39 -28.28 -9.02
CA GLN A 189 -5.45 -28.42 -8.02
C GLN A 189 -6.64 -27.54 -8.39
N MET A 190 -7.85 -28.08 -8.29
CA MET A 190 -9.09 -27.38 -8.58
C MET A 190 -10.08 -27.53 -7.43
N LYS A 191 -10.80 -26.44 -7.11
CA LYS A 191 -11.90 -26.48 -6.16
C LYS A 191 -13.07 -27.24 -6.79
N LEU A 192 -13.58 -28.26 -6.11
CA LEU A 192 -14.76 -28.99 -6.56
C LEU A 192 -16.02 -28.14 -6.32
N PRO A 193 -16.88 -27.95 -7.32
CA PRO A 193 -18.09 -27.12 -7.21
C PRO A 193 -19.25 -27.91 -6.57
N LEU A 194 -19.00 -28.61 -5.45
CA LEU A 194 -20.01 -29.38 -4.75
C LEU A 194 -21.02 -28.45 -4.06
N LYS A 195 -22.29 -28.86 -4.04
CA LYS A 195 -23.31 -28.20 -3.22
C LYS A 195 -23.08 -28.58 -1.76
N VAL A 196 -22.71 -27.60 -0.95
CA VAL A 196 -22.44 -27.77 0.48
C VAL A 196 -23.45 -26.96 1.27
N GLU A 197 -23.97 -27.54 2.35
CA GLU A 197 -24.87 -26.83 3.27
C GLU A 197 -24.15 -25.71 4.02
N LYS A 198 -24.89 -24.71 4.48
CA LYS A 198 -24.32 -23.63 5.29
C LYS A 198 -23.76 -24.20 6.59
N ALA A 199 -22.59 -23.71 6.99
CA ALA A 199 -21.99 -23.99 8.28
C ALA A 199 -22.98 -23.78 9.44
N GLU A 200 -22.93 -24.67 10.43
CA GLU A 200 -23.68 -24.54 11.67
C GLU A 200 -23.27 -23.25 12.42
N ILE A 201 -24.26 -22.55 12.97
CA ILE A 201 -24.03 -21.38 13.82
C ILE A 201 -23.89 -21.88 15.27
N VAL A 202 -22.84 -21.44 15.97
CA VAL A 202 -22.63 -21.76 17.38
C VAL A 202 -23.80 -21.24 18.20
N SER A 203 -24.42 -22.13 18.97
CA SER A 203 -25.44 -21.78 19.95
C SER A 203 -24.78 -21.18 21.20
N LEU A 204 -25.25 -20.00 21.61
CA LEU A 204 -24.94 -19.40 22.91
C LEU A 204 -25.77 -20.14 23.98
N SER A 205 -25.14 -20.54 25.09
CA SER A 205 -25.81 -21.31 26.14
C SER A 205 -26.83 -20.45 26.90
N ASN A 206 -26.66 -19.12 26.90
CA ASN A 206 -27.47 -18.15 27.64
C ASN A 206 -27.54 -18.39 29.16
N GLU A 207 -26.80 -19.34 29.73
CA GLU A 207 -26.90 -19.69 31.14
C GLU A 207 -26.14 -18.69 32.03
N THR A 208 -25.00 -18.17 31.58
CA THR A 208 -24.22 -17.12 32.29
C THR A 208 -23.50 -16.19 31.31
N ALA A 209 -23.89 -14.91 31.27
CA ALA A 209 -23.20 -13.89 30.47
C ALA A 209 -21.79 -13.61 31.03
N PRO A 210 -20.80 -13.26 30.18
CA PRO A 210 -19.51 -12.77 30.64
C PRO A 210 -19.68 -11.52 31.53
N LYS A 211 -18.89 -11.45 32.60
CA LYS A 211 -18.90 -10.35 33.57
C LYS A 211 -17.85 -9.32 33.21
N VAL A 212 -18.19 -8.04 33.34
CA VAL A 212 -17.28 -6.92 33.13
C VAL A 212 -16.87 -6.33 34.48
N PHE A 213 -15.57 -6.18 34.68
CA PHE A 213 -14.97 -5.46 35.81
C PHE A 213 -14.14 -4.31 35.25
N GLU A 214 -14.37 -3.12 35.76
CA GLU A 214 -13.77 -1.89 35.25
C GLU A 214 -13.12 -1.12 36.39
N ASP A 215 -11.85 -0.76 36.22
CA ASP A 215 -11.12 0.17 37.08
C ASP A 215 -10.63 1.38 36.25
N ASP A 216 -9.83 2.27 36.84
CA ASP A 216 -9.37 3.49 36.16
C ASP A 216 -8.48 3.20 34.95
N ASN A 217 -7.75 2.09 34.95
CA ASN A 217 -6.72 1.75 33.96
C ASN A 217 -7.13 0.60 33.03
N THR A 218 -7.99 -0.31 33.49
CA THR A 218 -8.28 -1.57 32.80
C THR A 218 -9.77 -1.90 32.73
N VAL A 219 -10.10 -2.72 31.74
CA VAL A 219 -11.38 -3.44 31.64
C VAL A 219 -11.07 -4.93 31.58
N SER A 220 -11.60 -5.69 32.53
CA SER A 220 -11.47 -7.14 32.59
C SER A 220 -12.82 -7.80 32.31
N ILE A 221 -12.83 -8.79 31.42
CA ILE A 221 -14.01 -9.56 31.03
C ILE A 221 -13.77 -11.02 31.40
N THR A 222 -14.64 -11.60 32.23
CA THR A 222 -14.49 -12.98 32.70
C THR A 222 -15.73 -13.82 32.40
N GLY A 223 -15.50 -15.06 31.99
CA GLY A 223 -16.55 -16.06 31.79
C GLY A 223 -16.07 -17.43 32.26
N ASP A 224 -16.79 -18.49 31.87
CA ASP A 224 -16.40 -19.84 32.24
C ASP A 224 -15.11 -20.24 31.53
N GLY A 225 -14.04 -20.47 32.31
CA GLY A 225 -12.74 -20.85 31.78
C GLY A 225 -11.99 -19.78 30.98
N PHE A 226 -12.41 -18.51 30.96
CA PHE A 226 -11.66 -17.44 30.28
C PHE A 226 -11.65 -16.10 31.01
N SER A 227 -10.59 -15.31 30.78
CA SER A 227 -10.44 -13.94 31.24
C SER A 227 -9.67 -13.10 30.21
N ILE A 228 -10.17 -11.92 29.90
CA ILE A 228 -9.58 -10.99 28.92
C ILE A 228 -9.41 -9.64 29.59
N GLN A 229 -8.24 -9.04 29.49
CA GLN A 229 -7.98 -7.68 30.00
C GLN A 229 -7.64 -6.73 28.87
N PHE A 230 -8.22 -5.54 28.90
CA PHE A 230 -7.91 -4.43 28.02
C PHE A 230 -7.33 -3.27 28.83
N SER A 231 -6.34 -2.58 28.27
CA SER A 231 -5.86 -1.30 28.80
C SER A 231 -6.71 -0.16 28.26
N LYS A 232 -7.19 0.71 29.14
CA LYS A 232 -7.96 1.92 28.78
C LYS A 232 -7.10 3.06 28.25
N SER A 233 -5.78 3.03 28.49
CA SER A 233 -4.86 4.04 27.98
C SER A 233 -4.40 3.74 26.55
N THR A 234 -4.22 2.45 26.24
CA THR A 234 -3.75 2.00 24.91
C THR A 234 -4.90 1.52 24.02
N GLY A 235 -5.99 1.01 24.62
CA GLY A 235 -7.16 0.47 23.92
C GLY A 235 -6.96 -0.94 23.35
N ILE A 236 -5.86 -1.63 23.69
CA ILE A 236 -5.55 -2.98 23.22
C ILE A 236 -5.73 -4.03 24.34
N ILE A 237 -5.77 -5.30 23.95
CA ILE A 237 -5.75 -6.44 24.90
C ILE A 237 -4.36 -6.51 25.54
N THR A 238 -4.29 -6.64 26.86
CA THR A 238 -3.05 -6.81 27.62
C THR A 238 -2.90 -8.20 28.23
N SER A 239 -4.01 -8.95 28.36
CA SER A 239 -4.00 -10.34 28.84
C SER A 239 -5.15 -11.12 28.20
N LEU A 240 -4.86 -12.34 27.75
CA LEU A 240 -5.84 -13.28 27.19
C LEU A 240 -5.60 -14.65 27.80
N LYS A 241 -6.46 -15.03 28.75
CA LYS A 241 -6.34 -16.29 29.48
C LYS A 241 -7.47 -17.23 29.18
N TYR A 242 -7.13 -18.49 28.91
CA TYR A 242 -8.05 -19.61 28.94
C TYR A 242 -7.56 -20.65 29.94
N ASN A 243 -8.43 -21.12 30.84
CA ASN A 243 -8.11 -22.07 31.91
C ASN A 243 -6.88 -21.64 32.74
N ASN A 244 -6.82 -20.36 33.11
CA ASN A 244 -5.72 -19.69 33.81
C ASN A 244 -4.37 -19.67 33.07
N LYS A 245 -4.32 -20.11 31.81
CA LYS A 245 -3.13 -20.05 30.97
C LYS A 245 -3.11 -18.77 30.14
N GLU A 246 -2.03 -18.02 30.20
CA GLU A 246 -1.81 -16.80 29.40
C GLU A 246 -1.35 -17.14 27.98
N TYR A 247 -2.03 -16.57 26.98
CA TYR A 247 -1.76 -16.82 25.55
C TYR A 247 -0.95 -15.71 24.88
N LEU A 248 -1.02 -14.49 25.40
CA LEU A 248 -0.17 -13.40 24.96
C LEU A 248 1.16 -13.44 25.71
N TYR A 249 2.21 -12.91 25.11
CA TYR A 249 3.44 -12.69 25.84
C TYR A 249 3.20 -11.67 26.96
N ALA A 250 3.84 -11.86 28.12
CA ALA A 250 3.77 -10.95 29.25
C ALA A 250 5.14 -10.28 29.43
N GLY A 251 5.31 -9.09 28.85
CA GLY A 251 6.52 -8.28 28.99
C GLY A 251 6.15 -6.80 29.11
N ASP A 252 6.78 -6.11 30.05
CA ASP A 252 6.45 -4.73 30.43
C ASP A 252 6.72 -3.70 29.31
N ASP A 253 7.59 -4.04 28.35
CA ASP A 253 8.04 -3.15 27.27
C ASP A 253 7.30 -3.37 25.93
N TYR A 254 6.42 -4.35 25.82
CA TYR A 254 5.87 -4.79 24.52
C TYR A 254 4.36 -4.55 24.36
N LYS A 255 3.96 -4.18 23.14
CA LYS A 255 2.56 -4.24 22.69
C LYS A 255 2.22 -5.68 22.31
N THR A 256 1.68 -6.42 23.28
CA THR A 256 1.52 -7.88 23.11
C THR A 256 0.18 -8.24 22.48
N GLY A 257 -0.89 -7.47 22.72
CA GLY A 257 -2.19 -7.71 22.10
C GLY A 257 -2.34 -7.22 20.66
N PRO A 258 -3.46 -7.57 20.00
CA PRO A 258 -3.74 -7.21 18.61
C PRO A 258 -3.72 -5.69 18.37
N HIS A 259 -2.87 -5.22 17.45
CA HIS A 259 -2.74 -3.82 17.06
C HIS A 259 -2.41 -3.66 15.57
N LEU A 260 -2.66 -2.48 14.99
CA LEU A 260 -2.32 -2.22 13.59
C LEU A 260 -0.80 -2.27 13.37
N ASN A 261 -0.40 -2.99 12.32
CA ASN A 261 0.93 -2.89 11.74
C ASN A 261 0.85 -2.51 10.26
N LEU A 262 1.72 -1.58 9.84
CA LEU A 262 1.87 -1.13 8.45
C LEU A 262 3.30 -1.32 7.94
N PHE A 263 4.18 -1.92 8.74
CA PHE A 263 5.59 -2.06 8.45
C PHE A 263 5.96 -3.53 8.24
N ARG A 264 6.88 -3.78 7.30
CA ARG A 264 7.55 -5.07 7.14
C ARG A 264 9.03 -4.82 6.93
N ALA A 265 9.88 -5.77 7.30
CA ALA A 265 11.29 -5.73 6.92
C ALA A 265 11.41 -5.62 5.39
N PRO A 266 11.99 -4.52 4.85
CA PRO A 266 11.96 -4.25 3.42
C PRO A 266 12.59 -5.38 2.60
N LEU A 267 11.95 -5.73 1.49
CA LEU A 267 12.52 -6.67 0.54
C LEU A 267 13.55 -5.94 -0.35
N ASP A 268 14.49 -6.67 -0.95
CA ASP A 268 15.42 -6.10 -1.96
C ASP A 268 14.66 -5.49 -3.15
N ASN A 269 13.47 -6.01 -3.43
CA ASN A 269 12.58 -5.51 -4.47
C ASN A 269 11.72 -4.30 -4.04
N ASP A 270 11.76 -3.87 -2.79
CA ASP A 270 11.07 -2.66 -2.33
C ASP A 270 11.90 -1.37 -2.58
N ALA A 271 13.09 -1.50 -3.18
CA ALA A 271 14.08 -0.43 -3.33
C ALA A 271 13.53 0.89 -3.90
N LYS A 272 12.61 0.85 -4.88
CA LYS A 272 12.08 2.09 -5.49
C LYS A 272 11.00 2.80 -4.67
N VAL A 273 10.36 2.09 -3.74
CA VAL A 273 9.33 2.65 -2.85
C VAL A 273 9.85 2.94 -1.45
N LEU A 274 11.02 2.40 -1.08
CA LEU A 274 11.60 2.52 0.25
C LEU A 274 11.79 3.97 0.70
N HIS A 275 12.39 4.83 -0.13
CA HIS A 275 12.54 6.26 0.18
C HIS A 275 11.18 6.96 0.41
N GLN A 276 10.10 6.49 -0.23
CA GLN A 276 8.77 7.00 0.05
C GLN A 276 8.28 6.51 1.41
N TRP A 277 8.49 5.25 1.77
CA TRP A 277 8.11 4.69 3.08
C TRP A 277 8.88 5.31 4.24
N ASP A 278 10.19 5.53 4.08
CA ASP A 278 11.06 6.15 5.09
C ASP A 278 10.54 7.55 5.49
N LYS A 279 9.99 8.30 4.52
CA LYS A 279 9.39 9.60 4.79
C LYS A 279 8.22 9.54 5.78
N TYR A 280 7.45 8.44 5.79
CA TYR A 280 6.29 8.23 6.66
C TYR A 280 6.67 7.48 7.95
N ASN A 281 7.82 6.79 7.96
CA ASN A 281 8.34 6.04 9.11
C ASN A 281 7.30 5.09 9.71
N PHE A 282 6.80 4.14 8.90
CA PHE A 282 5.77 3.19 9.33
C PHE A 282 6.23 2.28 10.48
N MET A 283 7.53 2.10 10.67
CA MET A 283 8.12 1.36 11.78
C MET A 283 7.83 2.02 13.15
N LEU A 284 7.84 3.36 13.23
CA LEU A 284 7.71 4.10 14.49
C LEU A 284 6.51 5.05 14.46
N MET A 285 5.32 4.51 14.23
CA MET A 285 4.08 5.30 14.25
C MET A 285 3.69 5.69 15.68
N LYS A 286 3.19 6.92 15.84
CA LYS A 286 2.66 7.39 17.13
C LYS A 286 1.18 7.08 17.27
N GLU A 287 0.84 6.34 18.29
CA GLU A 287 -0.53 5.93 18.61
C GLU A 287 -1.22 6.94 19.52
N GLU A 288 -2.50 7.15 19.26
CA GLU A 288 -3.36 8.01 20.06
C GLU A 288 -4.75 7.38 20.15
N LEU A 289 -5.11 6.88 21.33
CA LEU A 289 -6.44 6.34 21.58
C LEU A 289 -7.47 7.47 21.48
N GLN A 290 -8.38 7.36 20.51
CA GLN A 290 -9.43 8.33 20.26
C GLN A 290 -10.73 7.96 20.99
N LYS A 291 -11.01 6.66 21.12
CA LYS A 291 -12.23 6.15 21.73
C LYS A 291 -12.03 4.75 22.28
N PHE A 292 -12.56 4.53 23.49
CA PHE A 292 -12.68 3.21 24.09
C PHE A 292 -14.09 3.07 24.68
N LYS A 293 -14.83 2.03 24.31
CA LYS A 293 -16.22 1.83 24.76
C LYS A 293 -16.51 0.37 25.03
N VAL A 294 -17.08 0.10 26.21
CA VAL A 294 -17.66 -1.20 26.58
C VAL A 294 -19.17 -1.17 26.36
N ILE A 295 -19.72 -2.23 25.78
CA ILE A 295 -21.16 -2.42 25.56
C ILE A 295 -21.52 -3.85 25.96
N GLN A 296 -22.47 -4.01 26.86
CA GLN A 296 -23.10 -5.29 27.13
C GLN A 296 -24.35 -5.42 26.23
N ASP A 297 -24.35 -6.38 25.33
CA ASP A 297 -25.45 -6.59 24.39
C ASP A 297 -26.58 -7.42 25.00
N LYS A 298 -27.75 -7.34 24.37
CA LYS A 298 -28.96 -8.08 24.79
C LYS A 298 -28.82 -9.60 24.70
N ASN A 299 -27.85 -10.10 23.92
CA ASN A 299 -27.65 -11.53 23.66
C ASN A 299 -26.53 -12.12 24.53
N ASN A 300 -26.30 -11.56 25.72
CA ASN A 300 -25.24 -12.02 26.64
C ASN A 300 -23.81 -11.98 26.06
N THR A 301 -23.57 -11.11 25.08
CA THR A 301 -22.24 -10.85 24.51
C THR A 301 -21.70 -9.51 25.01
N ILE A 302 -20.38 -9.39 25.12
CA ILE A 302 -19.70 -8.12 25.46
C ILE A 302 -18.99 -7.59 24.23
N ARG A 303 -19.22 -6.32 23.90
CA ARG A 303 -18.51 -5.62 22.83
C ARG A 303 -17.56 -4.56 23.38
N ILE A 304 -16.31 -4.60 22.90
CA ILE A 304 -15.31 -3.55 23.09
C ILE A 304 -15.06 -2.86 21.76
N ILE A 305 -15.21 -1.54 21.74
CA ILE A 305 -14.88 -0.70 20.58
C ILE A 305 -13.68 0.16 20.95
N SER A 306 -12.59 -0.02 20.21
CA SER A 306 -11.35 0.75 20.35
C SER A 306 -11.03 1.45 19.04
N ASP A 307 -10.97 2.79 19.04
CA ASP A 307 -10.55 3.60 17.90
C ASP A 307 -9.17 4.19 18.22
N ILE A 308 -8.13 3.75 17.52
CA ILE A 308 -6.76 4.22 17.71
C ILE A 308 -6.29 4.90 16.43
N LYS A 309 -5.72 6.11 16.56
CA LYS A 309 -5.10 6.84 15.46
C LYS A 309 -3.60 6.60 15.47
N TYR A 310 -3.07 6.06 14.38
CA TYR A 310 -1.66 5.80 14.14
C TYR A 310 -1.09 6.88 13.23
N ASN A 311 -0.31 7.81 13.78
CA ASN A 311 0.27 8.93 13.05
C ASN A 311 1.62 8.52 12.43
N ALA A 312 1.72 8.61 11.10
CA ALA A 312 2.90 8.29 10.31
C ALA A 312 3.72 9.57 10.06
N ASN A 313 4.57 9.91 11.04
CA ASN A 313 5.49 11.06 11.02
C ASN A 313 4.87 12.39 10.58
N ASN A 314 3.64 12.70 11.04
CA ASN A 314 2.86 13.90 10.70
C ASN A 314 2.56 14.11 9.19
N LYS A 315 2.82 13.12 8.34
CA LYS A 315 2.55 13.18 6.88
C LYS A 315 1.26 12.45 6.48
N GLY A 316 0.80 11.55 7.34
CA GLY A 316 -0.46 10.84 7.22
C GLY A 316 -0.78 10.10 8.50
N ALA A 317 -1.93 9.43 8.55
CA ALA A 317 -2.29 8.58 9.67
C ALA A 317 -3.24 7.47 9.21
N PHE A 318 -3.40 6.43 10.04
CA PHE A 318 -4.51 5.49 9.94
C PHE A 318 -5.37 5.58 11.19
N LEU A 319 -6.68 5.62 11.02
CA LEU A 319 -7.61 5.32 12.09
C LEU A 319 -7.95 3.83 12.01
N HIS A 320 -7.54 3.08 13.01
CA HIS A 320 -7.88 1.67 13.17
C HIS A 320 -8.98 1.58 14.23
N ARG A 321 -10.15 1.09 13.82
CA ARG A 321 -11.22 0.71 14.72
C ARG A 321 -11.25 -0.80 14.85
N SER A 322 -11.07 -1.29 16.07
CA SER A 322 -11.23 -2.69 16.46
C SER A 322 -12.53 -2.85 17.23
N ILE A 323 -13.37 -3.80 16.80
CA ILE A 323 -14.62 -4.16 17.48
C ILE A 323 -14.49 -5.63 17.90
N TYR A 324 -14.22 -5.85 19.17
CA TYR A 324 -14.17 -7.18 19.78
C TYR A 324 -15.57 -7.54 20.25
N THR A 325 -16.12 -8.66 19.80
CA THR A 325 -17.38 -9.22 20.30
C THR A 325 -17.06 -10.54 20.99
N ILE A 326 -17.22 -10.57 22.30
CA ILE A 326 -16.84 -11.66 23.19
C ILE A 326 -18.11 -12.43 23.57
N LEU A 327 -18.08 -13.74 23.32
CA LEU A 327 -19.20 -14.64 23.55
C LEU A 327 -19.10 -15.30 24.94
N ASP A 328 -20.19 -15.94 25.36
CA ASP A 328 -20.29 -16.66 26.64
C ASP A 328 -19.34 -17.87 26.74
N ASN A 329 -18.96 -18.46 25.60
CA ASN A 329 -18.02 -19.57 25.48
C ASN A 329 -16.54 -19.14 25.38
N GLY A 330 -16.25 -17.84 25.40
CA GLY A 330 -14.90 -17.28 25.29
C GLY A 330 -14.37 -17.12 23.87
N ASP A 331 -15.14 -17.44 22.82
CA ASP A 331 -14.81 -17.05 21.45
C ASP A 331 -14.85 -15.52 21.31
N ILE A 332 -13.95 -14.97 20.50
CA ILE A 332 -13.88 -13.53 20.24
C ILE A 332 -13.94 -13.29 18.74
N ASN A 333 -14.96 -12.58 18.25
CA ASN A 333 -14.94 -12.02 16.90
C ASN A 333 -14.23 -10.66 16.91
N VAL A 334 -13.32 -10.42 15.97
CA VAL A 334 -12.59 -9.16 15.84
C VAL A 334 -12.88 -8.55 14.47
N ASP A 335 -13.75 -7.55 14.43
CA ASP A 335 -13.93 -6.72 13.23
C ASP A 335 -12.95 -5.55 13.25
N ASN A 336 -12.12 -5.47 12.22
CA ASN A 336 -11.13 -4.42 12.00
C ASN A 336 -11.58 -3.50 10.87
N GLN A 337 -11.48 -2.20 11.09
CA GLN A 337 -11.75 -1.16 10.12
C GLN A 337 -10.54 -0.23 10.03
N PHE A 338 -9.90 -0.17 8.87
CA PHE A 338 -8.71 0.63 8.62
C PHE A 338 -9.08 1.80 7.72
N ILE A 339 -8.91 3.03 8.19
CA ILE A 339 -9.29 4.24 7.46
C ILE A 339 -8.04 5.13 7.32
N PRO A 340 -7.50 5.32 6.10
CA PRO A 340 -6.39 6.23 5.88
C PRO A 340 -6.83 7.69 6.07
N VAL A 341 -5.92 8.50 6.60
CA VAL A 341 -6.07 9.94 6.84
C VAL A 341 -4.89 10.66 6.21
N GLY A 342 -5.17 11.64 5.34
CA GLY A 342 -4.15 12.35 4.58
C GLY A 342 -3.78 11.66 3.26
N ASN A 343 -2.68 12.09 2.65
CA ASN A 343 -2.17 11.53 1.40
C ASN A 343 -1.06 10.51 1.73
N LEU A 344 -1.40 9.24 1.73
CA LEU A 344 -0.49 8.14 2.03
C LEU A 344 -0.03 7.44 0.74
N PRO A 345 1.19 6.87 0.74
CA PRO A 345 1.71 6.13 -0.41
C PRO A 345 1.05 4.75 -0.50
N THR A 346 1.47 3.94 -1.47
CA THR A 346 1.28 2.49 -1.35
C THR A 346 2.01 1.99 -0.10
N LEU A 347 1.50 0.95 0.52
CA LEU A 347 1.99 0.42 1.79
C LEU A 347 2.75 -0.89 1.59
N PRO A 348 3.63 -1.26 2.53
CA PRO A 348 4.18 -2.62 2.60
C PRO A 348 3.08 -3.65 2.94
N GLU A 349 2.22 -3.34 3.91
CA GLU A 349 1.15 -4.22 4.37
C GLU A 349 0.10 -3.46 5.20
N ILE A 350 -1.04 -4.11 5.44
CA ILE A 350 -2.01 -3.77 6.49
C ILE A 350 -2.26 -5.06 7.27
N ALA A 351 -1.75 -5.13 8.49
CA ALA A 351 -1.83 -6.30 9.35
C ALA A 351 -2.37 -5.95 10.74
N VAL A 352 -2.84 -6.98 11.44
CA VAL A 352 -3.03 -6.96 12.88
C VAL A 352 -1.96 -7.83 13.51
N SER A 353 -1.06 -7.22 14.28
CA SER A 353 0.09 -7.86 14.90
C SER A 353 -0.15 -8.12 16.37
N MET A 354 0.43 -9.20 16.90
CA MET A 354 0.42 -9.54 18.32
C MET A 354 1.64 -10.40 18.66
N ILE A 355 1.96 -10.47 19.94
CA ILE A 355 3.09 -11.26 20.45
C ILE A 355 2.54 -12.36 21.34
N MET A 356 2.78 -13.60 20.95
CA MET A 356 2.27 -14.78 21.62
C MET A 356 3.29 -15.39 22.58
N ASN A 357 2.78 -16.08 23.59
CA ASN A 357 3.59 -16.78 24.58
C ASN A 357 4.42 -17.91 23.91
N PRO A 358 5.73 -18.04 24.24
CA PRO A 358 6.63 -19.07 23.68
C PRO A 358 6.14 -20.51 23.79
N GLU A 359 5.23 -20.82 24.73
CA GLU A 359 4.73 -22.19 24.89
C GLU A 359 3.96 -22.71 23.66
N PHE A 360 3.40 -21.82 22.83
CA PHE A 360 2.53 -22.18 21.71
C PHE A 360 3.29 -22.37 20.39
N GLU A 361 4.41 -23.08 20.44
CA GLU A 361 5.38 -23.26 19.35
C GLU A 361 4.86 -24.10 18.17
N GLN A 362 3.86 -24.96 18.39
CA GLN A 362 3.35 -25.84 17.34
C GLN A 362 2.35 -25.10 16.46
N LEU A 363 2.58 -25.13 15.15
CA LEU A 363 1.75 -24.46 14.16
C LEU A 363 0.98 -25.49 13.33
N LYS A 364 -0.33 -25.30 13.16
CA LYS A 364 -1.13 -25.99 12.13
C LYS A 364 -1.96 -24.96 11.39
N TRP A 365 -2.11 -25.11 10.07
CA TRP A 365 -2.98 -24.21 9.30
C TRP A 365 -3.66 -24.91 8.15
N TYR A 366 -4.81 -24.39 7.77
CA TYR A 366 -5.50 -24.75 6.53
C TYR A 366 -5.43 -23.59 5.53
N GLY A 367 -4.62 -23.73 4.48
CA GLY A 367 -4.37 -22.68 3.49
C GLY A 367 -3.33 -23.10 2.47
N ARG A 368 -2.58 -22.15 1.87
CA ARG A 368 -1.45 -22.50 1.00
C ARG A 368 -0.22 -22.90 1.79
N GLY A 369 0.51 -23.89 1.27
CA GLY A 369 1.75 -24.36 1.90
C GLY A 369 2.37 -25.56 1.17
N PRO A 370 3.35 -26.23 1.81
CA PRO A 370 3.89 -25.89 3.13
C PRO A 370 4.85 -24.68 3.11
N ASN A 371 5.46 -24.37 1.96
CA ASN A 371 6.46 -23.31 1.82
C ASN A 371 5.85 -21.90 1.93
N GLU A 372 6.66 -20.90 2.28
CA GLU A 372 6.20 -19.50 2.22
C GLU A 372 5.75 -19.12 0.82
N ASN A 373 4.74 -18.25 0.76
CA ASN A 373 4.11 -17.80 -0.46
C ASN A 373 3.51 -16.41 -0.27
N TYR A 374 3.44 -15.64 -1.35
CA TYR A 374 3.06 -14.23 -1.37
C TYR A 374 1.98 -13.96 -2.42
N PRO A 375 1.28 -12.82 -2.39
CA PRO A 375 0.18 -12.52 -3.30
C PRO A 375 0.47 -12.79 -4.78
N ASP A 376 1.69 -12.49 -5.23
CA ASP A 376 2.19 -12.65 -6.60
C ASP A 376 3.17 -13.83 -6.79
N ARG A 377 3.32 -14.70 -5.77
CA ARG A 377 4.17 -15.90 -5.80
C ARG A 377 3.56 -17.01 -4.94
N LYS A 378 2.48 -17.62 -5.43
CA LYS A 378 1.72 -18.64 -4.68
C LYS A 378 1.17 -19.81 -5.49
N THR A 379 1.43 -19.87 -6.79
CA THR A 379 0.88 -20.94 -7.65
C THR A 379 1.50 -22.30 -7.32
N GLY A 380 2.75 -22.32 -6.85
CA GLY A 380 3.47 -23.51 -6.39
C GLY A 380 3.08 -24.01 -5.01
N ALA A 381 2.14 -23.33 -4.33
CA ALA A 381 1.65 -23.72 -3.01
C ALA A 381 0.19 -24.18 -3.09
N ALA A 382 -0.06 -25.46 -2.79
CA ALA A 382 -1.40 -26.05 -2.83
C ALA A 382 -2.23 -25.70 -1.59
N ILE A 383 -3.56 -25.68 -1.72
CA ILE A 383 -4.46 -25.61 -0.57
C ILE A 383 -4.49 -26.97 0.14
N GLY A 384 -4.18 -26.99 1.44
CA GLY A 384 -4.10 -28.20 2.25
C GLY A 384 -3.94 -27.87 3.73
N GLN A 385 -4.02 -28.90 4.57
CA GLN A 385 -3.60 -28.79 5.97
C GLN A 385 -2.12 -29.07 6.09
N TYR A 386 -1.41 -28.19 6.78
CA TYR A 386 0.02 -28.30 7.02
C TYR A 386 0.31 -28.10 8.50
N SER A 387 1.44 -28.62 8.94
CA SER A 387 1.94 -28.50 10.31
C SER A 387 3.43 -28.24 10.31
N SER A 388 3.90 -27.52 11.32
CA SER A 388 5.31 -27.18 11.53
C SER A 388 5.50 -26.63 12.94
N THR A 389 6.69 -26.13 13.25
CA THR A 389 6.90 -25.19 14.36
C THR A 389 6.99 -23.74 13.86
N VAL A 390 7.06 -22.77 14.78
CA VAL A 390 7.33 -21.35 14.46
C VAL A 390 8.77 -21.21 13.97
N ASP A 391 9.73 -21.91 14.58
CA ASP A 391 11.12 -21.93 14.12
C ASP A 391 11.27 -22.32 12.65
N GLU A 392 10.49 -23.31 12.20
CA GLU A 392 10.51 -23.78 10.81
C GLU A 392 9.91 -22.77 9.80
N GLN A 393 9.25 -21.70 10.27
CA GLN A 393 8.69 -20.67 9.37
C GLN A 393 9.72 -19.66 8.88
N TYR A 394 10.85 -19.54 9.58
CA TYR A 394 11.91 -18.62 9.19
C TYR A 394 12.74 -19.19 8.03
N PHE A 395 12.79 -18.46 6.91
CA PHE A 395 13.77 -18.73 5.86
C PHE A 395 14.94 -17.74 5.95
N PRO A 396 16.20 -18.22 6.08
CA PRO A 396 17.37 -17.38 6.28
C PRO A 396 17.88 -16.79 4.94
N TYR A 397 17.18 -15.79 4.41
CA TYR A 397 17.73 -14.96 3.34
C TYR A 397 19.04 -14.29 3.84
N ILE A 398 20.11 -14.34 3.02
CA ILE A 398 21.47 -13.93 3.44
C ILE A 398 21.49 -12.52 4.03
N LYS A 399 20.84 -11.58 3.32
CA LYS A 399 20.42 -10.32 3.90
C LYS A 399 19.01 -10.52 4.47
N PRO A 400 18.84 -10.43 5.80
CA PRO A 400 17.53 -10.54 6.46
C PRO A 400 16.48 -9.60 5.88
N GLN A 401 15.27 -10.13 5.67
CA GLN A 401 14.11 -9.49 5.03
C GLN A 401 12.83 -10.14 5.56
N ALA A 402 11.66 -9.58 5.25
CA ALA A 402 10.39 -10.22 5.59
C ALA A 402 10.27 -11.61 4.92
N THR A 403 9.81 -12.61 5.69
CA THR A 403 9.75 -14.03 5.31
C THR A 403 8.61 -14.75 6.05
N GLY A 404 8.24 -15.95 5.60
CA GLY A 404 7.37 -16.87 6.34
C GLY A 404 5.88 -16.73 6.03
N SER A 405 5.48 -15.82 5.14
CA SER A 405 4.07 -15.56 4.82
C SER A 405 3.36 -16.79 4.22
N LYS A 406 2.10 -17.03 4.61
CA LYS A 406 1.19 -18.04 4.04
C LYS A 406 -0.10 -17.37 3.56
N GLN A 407 -0.50 -17.62 2.33
CA GLN A 407 -1.70 -17.03 1.71
C GLN A 407 -2.93 -17.95 1.76
N ASP A 408 -4.09 -17.34 1.51
CA ASP A 408 -5.39 -18.00 1.35
C ASP A 408 -5.73 -18.95 2.52
N VAL A 409 -5.46 -18.51 3.76
CA VAL A 409 -5.62 -19.27 5.01
C VAL A 409 -7.02 -19.12 5.59
N ARG A 410 -7.65 -20.25 5.92
CA ARG A 410 -8.98 -20.32 6.57
C ARG A 410 -8.83 -20.33 8.07
N TRP A 411 -7.84 -21.04 8.58
CA TRP A 411 -7.50 -20.98 10.00
C TRP A 411 -6.02 -21.30 10.20
N VAL A 412 -5.46 -20.73 11.27
CA VAL A 412 -4.16 -21.08 11.82
C VAL A 412 -4.32 -21.32 13.32
N MET A 413 -3.64 -22.35 13.83
CA MET A 413 -3.65 -22.76 15.23
C MET A 413 -2.22 -22.77 15.75
N PHE A 414 -2.04 -22.14 16.91
CA PHE A 414 -0.83 -22.16 17.72
C PHE A 414 -1.12 -22.98 18.96
N SER A 415 -0.34 -24.03 19.20
CA SER A 415 -0.56 -24.94 20.33
C SER A 415 0.73 -25.32 21.02
N ASN A 416 0.60 -25.75 22.26
CA ASN A 416 1.67 -26.43 22.97
C ASN A 416 1.79 -27.91 22.56
N SER A 417 2.69 -28.65 23.20
CA SER A 417 2.91 -30.08 22.95
C SER A 417 1.68 -30.95 23.20
N ASP A 418 0.74 -30.50 24.02
CA ASP A 418 -0.50 -31.22 24.37
C ASP A 418 -1.64 -30.94 23.38
N ASN A 419 -1.36 -30.25 22.26
CA ASN A 419 -2.34 -29.75 21.28
C ASN A 419 -3.41 -28.82 21.90
N LYS A 420 -3.11 -28.20 23.05
CA LYS A 420 -3.91 -27.11 23.61
C LYS A 420 -3.38 -25.79 23.11
N GLY A 421 -4.27 -24.89 22.71
CA GLY A 421 -3.84 -23.75 21.94
C GLY A 421 -4.92 -22.72 21.67
N ILE A 422 -4.59 -21.84 20.74
CA ILE A 422 -5.49 -20.81 20.25
C ILE A 422 -5.48 -20.86 18.73
N MET A 423 -6.64 -20.61 18.14
CA MET A 423 -6.77 -20.55 16.69
C MET A 423 -7.37 -19.22 16.25
N PHE A 424 -6.88 -18.76 15.10
CA PHE A 424 -7.43 -17.65 14.36
C PHE A 424 -8.18 -18.22 13.17
N VAL A 425 -9.48 -17.95 13.09
CA VAL A 425 -10.37 -18.42 12.01
C VAL A 425 -10.81 -17.25 11.19
N ASN A 426 -10.79 -17.40 9.88
CA ASN A 426 -11.12 -16.36 8.94
C ASN A 426 -12.59 -15.96 9.10
N GLY A 427 -12.90 -14.68 8.88
CA GLY A 427 -14.28 -14.22 8.77
C GLY A 427 -14.89 -14.68 7.43
N SER A 428 -15.23 -13.73 6.57
CA SER A 428 -15.88 -14.05 5.29
C SER A 428 -14.92 -14.43 4.17
N TYR A 429 -13.65 -14.03 4.28
CA TYR A 429 -12.60 -14.32 3.31
C TYR A 429 -11.38 -14.94 3.98
N PRO A 430 -10.61 -15.79 3.27
CA PRO A 430 -9.32 -16.23 3.76
C PRO A 430 -8.39 -15.05 4.04
N PHE A 431 -7.52 -15.18 5.04
CA PHE A 431 -6.47 -14.21 5.36
C PHE A 431 -5.09 -14.76 4.97
N SER A 432 -4.06 -13.94 5.18
CA SER A 432 -2.66 -14.42 5.17
C SER A 432 -2.06 -14.24 6.56
N PHE A 433 -1.03 -15.01 6.91
CA PHE A 433 -0.33 -14.81 8.18
C PHE A 433 1.17 -15.09 8.08
N SER A 434 1.92 -14.57 9.06
CA SER A 434 3.28 -15.00 9.38
C SER A 434 3.41 -15.22 10.88
N ALA A 435 4.33 -16.10 11.28
CA ALA A 435 4.72 -16.31 12.67
C ALA A 435 6.24 -16.54 12.73
N LEU A 436 6.97 -15.75 13.52
CA LEU A 436 8.43 -15.81 13.61
C LEU A 436 8.92 -15.54 15.03
N HIS A 437 10.14 -16.00 15.34
CA HIS A 437 10.92 -15.60 16.52
C HIS A 437 11.81 -14.37 16.25
N TYR A 438 11.43 -13.55 15.29
CA TYR A 438 12.15 -12.32 14.93
C TYR A 438 11.12 -11.22 14.69
N SER A 439 11.36 -10.05 15.27
CA SER A 439 10.59 -8.84 14.96
C SER A 439 10.87 -8.39 13.52
N GLN A 440 9.94 -7.63 12.93
CA GLN A 440 10.19 -7.06 11.60
C GLN A 440 11.29 -5.99 11.67
N GLU A 441 11.44 -5.34 12.81
CA GLU A 441 12.46 -4.34 13.11
C GLU A 441 13.85 -4.96 13.09
N ASP A 442 14.05 -6.09 13.79
CA ASP A 442 15.34 -6.78 13.83
C ASP A 442 15.72 -7.31 12.44
N LEU A 443 14.75 -7.88 11.70
CA LEU A 443 14.95 -8.30 10.32
C LEU A 443 15.31 -7.13 9.39
N ALA A 444 14.81 -5.92 9.65
CA ALA A 444 15.10 -4.75 8.82
C ALA A 444 16.48 -4.13 9.11
N ILE A 445 16.96 -4.25 10.36
CA ILE A 445 18.23 -3.65 10.80
C ILE A 445 19.41 -4.57 10.47
N ALA A 446 19.24 -5.88 10.63
CA ALA A 446 20.30 -6.85 10.41
C ALA A 446 20.75 -6.88 8.94
N LYS A 447 22.06 -6.86 8.73
CA LYS A 447 22.70 -6.97 7.41
C LYS A 447 23.05 -8.41 7.06
N HIS A 448 23.25 -9.24 8.09
CA HIS A 448 23.65 -10.64 7.98
C HIS A 448 22.86 -11.52 8.94
N THR A 449 22.70 -12.80 8.61
CA THR A 449 21.92 -13.73 9.43
C THR A 449 22.49 -13.98 10.82
N ASN A 450 23.81 -13.84 11.02
CA ASN A 450 24.45 -14.02 12.33
C ASN A 450 24.25 -12.83 13.28
N GLU A 451 23.74 -11.69 12.79
CA GLU A 451 23.40 -10.53 13.62
C GLU A 451 22.02 -10.67 14.27
N LEU A 452 21.19 -11.60 13.77
CA LEU A 452 19.87 -11.85 14.30
C LEU A 452 19.95 -12.66 15.60
N LYS A 453 19.20 -12.19 16.60
CA LYS A 453 18.98 -12.92 17.83
C LYS A 453 17.57 -13.50 17.81
N ARG A 454 17.47 -14.82 17.93
CA ARG A 454 16.18 -15.50 18.10
C ARG A 454 15.55 -15.05 19.42
N SER A 455 14.32 -14.58 19.36
CA SER A 455 13.48 -14.30 20.54
C SER A 455 12.86 -15.58 21.10
N ASP A 456 12.45 -15.57 22.36
CA ASP A 456 11.62 -16.65 22.91
C ASP A 456 10.17 -16.47 22.46
N GLU A 457 9.67 -15.24 22.53
CA GLU A 457 8.33 -14.87 22.11
C GLU A 457 8.08 -15.08 20.61
N ILE A 458 6.80 -15.20 20.25
CA ILE A 458 6.34 -15.47 18.89
C ILE A 458 5.66 -14.21 18.34
N TYR A 459 6.25 -13.60 17.32
CA TYR A 459 5.67 -12.47 16.59
C TYR A 459 4.69 -12.98 15.54
N VAL A 460 3.42 -12.64 15.68
CA VAL A 460 2.34 -13.08 14.78
C VAL A 460 1.73 -11.89 14.05
N ASN A 461 1.65 -11.99 12.72
CA ASN A 461 0.95 -11.02 11.88
C ASN A 461 -0.23 -11.71 11.19
N ILE A 462 -1.43 -11.16 11.34
CA ILE A 462 -2.61 -11.53 10.54
C ILE A 462 -2.86 -10.44 9.51
N TYR A 463 -2.65 -10.75 8.23
CA TYR A 463 -2.70 -9.78 7.15
C TYR A 463 -4.12 -9.57 6.62
N ALA A 464 -4.57 -8.32 6.63
CA ALA A 464 -5.74 -7.88 5.89
C ALA A 464 -5.41 -7.61 4.41
N SER A 465 -4.18 -7.14 4.14
CA SER A 465 -3.62 -6.96 2.81
C SER A 465 -2.10 -6.96 2.89
N GLU A 466 -1.45 -7.66 1.98
CA GLU A 466 0.02 -7.77 1.92
C GLU A 466 0.50 -7.39 0.53
N ARG A 467 1.62 -6.68 0.42
CA ARG A 467 2.24 -6.36 -0.88
C ARG A 467 2.96 -7.60 -1.40
N GLY A 468 2.85 -7.87 -2.69
CA GLY A 468 3.65 -8.95 -3.31
C GLY A 468 5.16 -8.70 -3.23
N VAL A 469 5.93 -9.71 -3.62
CA VAL A 469 7.41 -9.69 -3.55
C VAL A 469 8.05 -8.96 -4.72
N GLY A 470 7.37 -8.87 -5.87
CA GLY A 470 7.87 -8.17 -7.05
C GLY A 470 9.22 -8.67 -7.57
N ASN A 471 9.88 -7.84 -8.39
CA ASN A 471 11.18 -8.11 -9.02
C ASN A 471 12.03 -6.83 -9.20
N ALA A 472 11.75 -5.76 -8.43
CA ALA A 472 12.20 -4.40 -8.74
C ALA A 472 13.63 -4.05 -8.30
N SER A 473 14.38 -5.01 -7.75
CA SER A 473 15.81 -4.85 -7.42
C SER A 473 16.66 -4.40 -8.62
N CYS A 474 16.36 -4.91 -9.82
CA CYS A 474 16.85 -4.35 -11.10
C CYS A 474 15.83 -4.47 -12.24
N GLY A 475 14.59 -4.86 -11.92
CA GLY A 475 13.50 -5.08 -12.85
C GLY A 475 12.36 -4.05 -12.76
N PRO A 476 11.21 -4.33 -13.38
CA PRO A 476 10.03 -3.48 -13.27
C PRO A 476 9.47 -3.48 -11.84
N GLU A 477 8.69 -2.45 -11.52
CA GLU A 477 7.89 -2.44 -10.30
C GLU A 477 6.87 -3.58 -10.26
N ILE A 478 6.35 -3.82 -9.07
CA ILE A 478 5.26 -4.77 -8.88
C ILE A 478 4.02 -4.37 -9.70
N LEU A 479 3.24 -5.35 -10.15
CA LEU A 479 1.97 -5.07 -10.83
C LEU A 479 0.96 -4.42 -9.87
N GLU A 480 0.18 -3.47 -10.37
CA GLU A 480 -0.78 -2.67 -9.58
C GLU A 480 -1.74 -3.52 -8.72
N GLN A 481 -2.14 -4.70 -9.21
CA GLN A 481 -3.03 -5.63 -8.51
C GLN A 481 -2.43 -6.25 -7.24
N TYR A 482 -1.11 -6.20 -7.08
CA TYR A 482 -0.36 -6.72 -5.94
C TYR A 482 0.20 -5.61 -5.04
N GLU A 483 -0.14 -4.35 -5.32
CA GLU A 483 0.14 -3.23 -4.43
C GLU A 483 -0.88 -3.14 -3.31
N VAL A 484 -0.43 -2.70 -2.12
CA VAL A 484 -1.33 -2.33 -1.04
C VAL A 484 -1.60 -0.83 -1.11
N LYS A 485 -2.77 -0.45 -1.62
CA LYS A 485 -3.18 0.96 -1.66
C LYS A 485 -3.72 1.41 -0.31
N ALA A 486 -3.36 2.62 0.13
CA ALA A 486 -3.96 3.26 1.29
C ALA A 486 -5.42 3.65 1.01
N ARG A 487 -6.35 2.72 1.26
CA ARG A 487 -7.79 2.92 1.10
C ARG A 487 -8.54 2.34 2.30
N PRO A 488 -9.78 2.78 2.56
CA PRO A 488 -10.62 2.13 3.55
C PRO A 488 -10.73 0.62 3.30
N LEU A 489 -10.47 -0.17 4.34
CA LEU A 489 -10.50 -1.63 4.31
C LEU A 489 -11.19 -2.15 5.56
N SER A 490 -12.00 -3.20 5.42
CA SER A 490 -12.56 -3.95 6.54
C SER A 490 -12.10 -5.39 6.49
N PHE A 491 -11.73 -5.94 7.63
CA PHE A 491 -11.13 -7.25 7.80
C PHE A 491 -11.65 -7.88 9.09
N SER A 492 -11.92 -9.18 9.10
CA SER A 492 -12.50 -9.84 10.27
C SER A 492 -11.98 -11.26 10.42
N TYR A 493 -11.72 -11.65 11.66
CA TYR A 493 -11.34 -12.99 12.07
C TYR A 493 -11.87 -13.26 13.48
N SER A 494 -11.92 -14.54 13.89
CA SER A 494 -12.22 -14.92 15.26
C SER A 494 -11.04 -15.58 15.95
N ILE A 495 -10.89 -15.30 17.23
CA ILE A 495 -9.94 -15.93 18.15
C ILE A 495 -10.71 -16.97 18.95
N ARG A 496 -10.23 -18.23 18.96
CA ARG A 496 -10.91 -19.32 19.65
C ARG A 496 -9.93 -20.21 20.42
N PRO A 497 -10.24 -20.63 21.66
CA PRO A 497 -9.43 -21.61 22.37
C PRO A 497 -9.62 -23.00 21.77
N VAL A 498 -8.54 -23.78 21.73
CA VAL A 498 -8.54 -25.18 21.30
C VAL A 498 -8.10 -26.05 22.45
N GLU A 499 -8.97 -27.00 22.82
CA GLU A 499 -8.72 -27.99 23.86
C GLU A 499 -8.31 -29.34 23.24
N ASN A 500 -7.60 -30.16 24.01
CA ASN A 500 -7.16 -31.48 23.58
C ASN A 500 -8.36 -32.36 23.13
N GLY A 501 -8.18 -33.08 22.02
CA GLY A 501 -9.19 -33.98 21.44
C GLY A 501 -10.25 -33.31 20.57
N LYS A 502 -10.27 -31.97 20.45
CA LYS A 502 -11.14 -31.27 19.49
C LYS A 502 -10.47 -31.14 18.13
N SER A 503 -11.21 -31.38 17.05
CA SER A 503 -10.71 -31.20 15.68
C SER A 503 -10.72 -29.72 15.29
N ALA A 504 -9.58 -29.17 14.88
CA ALA A 504 -9.44 -27.76 14.49
C ALA A 504 -10.34 -27.39 13.30
N ASP A 505 -10.50 -28.30 12.34
CA ASP A 505 -11.39 -28.13 11.19
C ASP A 505 -12.88 -28.13 11.60
N GLU A 506 -13.29 -28.99 12.54
CA GLU A 506 -14.66 -28.98 13.08
C GLU A 506 -14.97 -27.66 13.79
N LEU A 507 -14.03 -27.17 14.60
CA LEU A 507 -14.19 -25.89 15.29
C LEU A 507 -14.22 -24.72 14.30
N ALA A 508 -13.33 -24.72 13.30
CA ALA A 508 -13.28 -23.69 12.26
C ALA A 508 -14.55 -23.64 11.40
N ARG A 509 -15.18 -24.79 11.13
CA ARG A 509 -16.44 -24.85 10.36
C ARG A 509 -17.60 -24.16 11.07
N LYS A 510 -17.63 -24.16 12.40
CA LYS A 510 -18.73 -23.51 13.14
C LYS A 510 -18.64 -21.99 13.03
N LYS A 511 -19.71 -21.35 12.56
CA LYS A 511 -19.79 -19.88 12.47
C LYS A 511 -20.25 -19.27 13.78
N LEU A 512 -19.67 -18.14 14.15
CA LEU A 512 -20.19 -17.37 15.28
C LEU A 512 -21.54 -16.72 14.90
N PRO A 513 -22.47 -16.55 15.85
CA PRO A 513 -23.77 -15.88 15.64
C PRO A 513 -23.62 -14.36 15.51
N ILE A 514 -22.71 -13.90 14.65
CA ILE A 514 -22.33 -12.49 14.46
C ILE A 514 -22.23 -12.21 12.97
N VAL A 515 -22.69 -11.03 12.57
CA VAL A 515 -22.45 -10.45 11.24
C VAL A 515 -21.62 -9.18 11.37
N SER A 516 -20.81 -8.91 10.34
CA SER A 516 -19.78 -7.88 10.43
C SER A 516 -20.35 -6.48 10.58
N THR A 517 -19.72 -5.66 11.40
CA THR A 517 -20.13 -4.26 11.58
C THR A 517 -19.72 -3.43 10.37
N PRO A 518 -20.65 -2.77 9.64
CA PRO A 518 -20.30 -1.99 8.46
C PRO A 518 -19.48 -0.75 8.82
N MET A 519 -18.66 -0.30 7.89
CA MET A 519 -17.87 0.93 7.94
C MET A 519 -18.46 1.93 6.96
N ILE A 520 -18.73 3.15 7.42
CA ILE A 520 -19.24 4.23 6.57
C ILE A 520 -18.11 5.23 6.33
N THR A 521 -17.77 5.45 5.06
CA THR A 521 -16.76 6.44 4.64
C THR A 521 -17.35 7.40 3.62
N ARG A 522 -16.76 8.59 3.50
CA ARG A 522 -17.09 9.55 2.45
C ARG A 522 -15.82 10.19 1.92
N ASP A 523 -15.63 10.15 0.61
CA ASP A 523 -14.49 10.80 -0.02
C ASP A 523 -14.65 12.33 -0.12
N ARG A 524 -13.62 13.01 -0.60
CA ARG A 524 -13.60 14.47 -0.79
C ARG A 524 -14.58 14.98 -1.86
N TYR A 525 -15.16 14.10 -2.66
CA TYR A 525 -16.14 14.42 -3.70
C TYR A 525 -17.58 14.15 -3.24
N GLY A 526 -17.75 13.66 -2.01
CA GLY A 526 -19.06 13.38 -1.42
C GLY A 526 -19.56 11.97 -1.68
N LYS A 527 -18.75 11.08 -2.26
CA LYS A 527 -19.15 9.69 -2.51
C LYS A 527 -19.06 8.91 -1.21
N VAL A 528 -20.23 8.51 -0.69
CA VAL A 528 -20.35 7.63 0.47
C VAL A 528 -20.19 6.20 0.02
N THR A 529 -19.28 5.49 0.69
CA THR A 529 -19.05 4.06 0.52
C THR A 529 -19.30 3.38 1.85
N ILE A 530 -20.14 2.36 1.85
CA ILE A 530 -20.37 1.48 2.99
C ILE A 530 -19.68 0.15 2.71
N ILE A 531 -18.80 -0.28 3.60
CA ILE A 531 -17.93 -1.45 3.45
C ILE A 531 -18.18 -2.37 4.63
N SER A 532 -18.30 -3.67 4.41
CA SER A 532 -18.27 -4.67 5.49
C SER A 532 -17.18 -5.70 5.20
N SER A 533 -16.93 -6.64 6.12
CA SER A 533 -15.87 -7.64 5.94
C SER A 533 -16.23 -8.74 4.92
N SER A 534 -17.42 -8.66 4.32
CA SER A 534 -17.95 -9.60 3.31
C SER A 534 -18.62 -8.85 2.17
N SER A 535 -18.40 -9.26 0.91
CA SER A 535 -19.19 -8.73 -0.22
C SER A 535 -20.59 -9.32 -0.31
N LYS A 536 -20.87 -10.37 0.48
CA LYS A 536 -22.16 -11.06 0.49
C LYS A 536 -23.14 -10.48 1.52
N ASP A 537 -22.68 -9.56 2.37
CA ASP A 537 -23.50 -8.99 3.43
C ASP A 537 -24.63 -8.12 2.88
N ASN A 538 -25.81 -8.28 3.46
CA ASN A 538 -26.98 -7.46 3.15
C ASN A 538 -26.95 -6.18 4.01
N ILE A 539 -26.36 -5.12 3.46
CA ILE A 539 -26.25 -3.81 4.13
C ILE A 539 -27.49 -2.97 3.85
N TYR A 540 -28.12 -2.43 4.90
CA TYR A 540 -29.22 -1.48 4.84
C TYR A 540 -28.82 -0.16 5.50
N TYR A 541 -29.30 0.96 4.96
CA TYR A 541 -28.92 2.29 5.44
C TYR A 541 -30.06 3.31 5.40
N THR A 542 -29.91 4.36 6.21
CA THR A 542 -30.75 5.55 6.27
C THR A 542 -29.87 6.80 6.24
N LEU A 543 -30.46 7.95 5.91
CA LEU A 543 -29.75 9.24 5.76
C LEU A 543 -30.19 10.30 6.78
N ASP A 544 -31.16 9.96 7.63
CA ASP A 544 -31.72 10.80 8.69
C ASP A 544 -31.25 10.37 10.09
N GLY A 545 -30.38 9.36 10.17
CA GLY A 545 -29.85 8.81 11.41
C GLY A 545 -30.71 7.70 12.05
N SER A 546 -31.91 7.44 11.54
CA SER A 546 -32.78 6.36 12.06
C SER A 546 -32.14 4.98 11.93
N GLU A 547 -32.49 4.03 12.79
CA GLU A 547 -31.94 2.67 12.72
C GLU A 547 -32.45 1.93 11.47
N PRO A 548 -31.57 1.41 10.59
CA PRO A 548 -32.01 0.71 9.38
C PRO A 548 -32.67 -0.64 9.69
N THR A 549 -33.73 -0.94 8.94
CA THR A 549 -34.47 -2.21 8.91
C THR A 549 -34.39 -2.86 7.52
N LYS A 550 -35.00 -4.05 7.33
CA LYS A 550 -35.05 -4.72 6.01
C LYS A 550 -35.85 -3.92 4.96
N GLU A 551 -36.73 -3.03 5.41
CA GLU A 551 -37.52 -2.11 4.58
C GLU A 551 -36.75 -0.83 4.22
N SER A 552 -35.61 -0.58 4.86
CA SER A 552 -34.75 0.56 4.56
C SER A 552 -34.01 0.38 3.22
N LYS A 553 -33.30 1.41 2.76
CA LYS A 553 -32.57 1.32 1.50
C LYS A 553 -31.43 0.29 1.61
N LYS A 554 -31.43 -0.70 0.73
CA LYS A 554 -30.31 -1.64 0.58
C LYS A 554 -29.14 -0.94 -0.12
N TYR A 555 -27.95 -1.03 0.44
CA TYR A 555 -26.73 -0.53 -0.18
C TYR A 555 -26.27 -1.51 -1.26
N ILE A 556 -26.10 -1.02 -2.49
CA ILE A 556 -25.68 -1.82 -3.65
C ILE A 556 -24.41 -1.23 -4.27
N ILE A 557 -24.37 0.09 -4.42
CA ILE A 557 -23.24 0.84 -4.94
C ILE A 557 -23.04 2.12 -4.13
N PRO A 558 -21.83 2.70 -4.14
CA PRO A 558 -21.59 4.00 -3.53
C PRO A 558 -22.52 5.09 -4.09
N PHE A 559 -22.90 6.06 -3.26
CA PHE A 559 -23.82 7.14 -3.62
C PHE A 559 -23.31 8.52 -3.20
N ASN A 560 -23.79 9.59 -3.84
CA ASN A 560 -23.39 10.95 -3.49
C ASN A 560 -24.17 11.47 -2.28
N PHE A 561 -23.45 12.00 -1.28
CA PHE A 561 -24.00 12.63 -0.07
C PHE A 561 -23.15 13.85 0.33
N ILE A 562 -23.39 14.96 -0.37
CA ILE A 562 -22.62 16.20 -0.23
C ILE A 562 -23.11 17.05 0.96
N SER A 563 -24.42 16.99 1.23
CA SER A 563 -25.09 17.69 2.33
C SER A 563 -24.58 17.23 3.71
N SER A 564 -24.93 18.00 4.73
CA SER A 564 -24.81 17.51 6.11
C SER A 564 -25.90 16.49 6.42
N GLY A 565 -25.62 15.57 7.34
CA GLY A 565 -26.59 14.62 7.87
C GLY A 565 -25.93 13.41 8.51
N ILE A 566 -26.75 12.46 8.97
CA ILE A 566 -26.29 11.26 9.66
C ILE A 566 -26.61 10.06 8.78
N VAL A 567 -25.57 9.36 8.34
CA VAL A 567 -25.74 8.08 7.65
C VAL A 567 -25.67 6.99 8.71
N SER A 568 -26.71 6.18 8.80
CA SER A 568 -26.79 5.02 9.67
C SER A 568 -26.82 3.75 8.83
N ALA A 569 -26.08 2.71 9.20
CA ALA A 569 -26.00 1.45 8.47
C ALA A 569 -25.98 0.23 9.39
N LYS A 570 -26.59 -0.87 8.95
CA LYS A 570 -26.53 -2.20 9.56
C LYS A 570 -26.40 -3.28 8.49
N VAL A 571 -25.67 -4.34 8.80
CA VAL A 571 -25.82 -5.62 8.09
C VAL A 571 -26.98 -6.36 8.72
N ILE A 572 -27.92 -6.84 7.91
CA ILE A 572 -29.05 -7.66 8.35
C ILE A 572 -29.12 -8.87 7.43
N ASP A 573 -28.65 -10.02 7.92
CA ASP A 573 -28.64 -11.27 7.17
C ASP A 573 -29.39 -12.36 7.93
N GLU A 574 -30.41 -12.93 7.29
CA GLU A 574 -31.36 -13.86 7.91
C GLU A 574 -31.91 -13.29 9.23
N ASP A 575 -31.60 -13.91 10.36
CA ASP A 575 -32.03 -13.52 11.70
C ASP A 575 -30.93 -12.78 12.50
N LEU A 576 -29.75 -12.56 11.90
CA LEU A 576 -28.64 -11.83 12.50
C LEU A 576 -28.62 -10.38 12.03
N ALA A 577 -28.29 -9.48 12.94
CA ALA A 577 -28.09 -8.07 12.64
C ALA A 577 -26.81 -7.55 13.31
N SER A 578 -26.02 -6.79 12.57
CA SER A 578 -24.84 -6.13 13.12
C SER A 578 -25.27 -5.05 14.11
N PRO A 579 -24.36 -4.57 14.96
CA PRO A 579 -24.55 -3.30 15.64
C PRO A 579 -24.83 -2.14 14.67
N LEU A 580 -25.56 -1.14 15.16
CA LEU A 580 -25.80 0.11 14.44
C LEU A 580 -24.48 0.88 14.28
N THR A 581 -24.12 1.18 13.03
CA THR A 581 -23.05 2.12 12.71
C THR A 581 -23.64 3.44 12.28
N THR A 582 -23.21 4.53 12.90
CA THR A 582 -23.60 5.89 12.50
C THR A 582 -22.37 6.71 12.15
N LYS A 583 -22.50 7.56 11.12
CA LYS A 583 -21.50 8.54 10.75
C LYS A 583 -22.18 9.85 10.42
N GLU A 584 -21.87 10.87 11.21
CA GLU A 584 -22.25 12.24 10.91
C GLU A 584 -21.29 12.82 9.87
N PHE A 585 -21.87 13.44 8.86
CA PHE A 585 -21.15 14.19 7.85
C PHE A 585 -21.55 15.66 7.89
N LYS A 586 -20.56 16.54 7.88
CA LYS A 586 -20.76 17.97 7.61
C LYS A 586 -20.95 18.20 6.12
N GLN A 587 -21.58 19.31 5.74
CA GLN A 587 -21.67 19.71 4.34
C GLN A 587 -20.26 19.89 3.75
N LEU A 588 -20.00 19.33 2.57
CA LEU A 588 -18.71 19.52 1.89
C LEU A 588 -18.62 20.92 1.29
N ALA A 589 -17.45 21.54 1.42
CA ALA A 589 -17.12 22.79 0.72
C ALA A 589 -16.59 22.49 -0.70
N MET A 590 -16.86 23.41 -1.62
CA MET A 590 -16.28 23.37 -2.97
C MET A 590 -14.76 23.47 -2.92
N ILE A 591 -14.09 22.76 -3.84
CA ILE A 591 -12.65 22.93 -4.05
C ILE A 591 -12.42 24.35 -4.61
N PRO A 592 -11.48 25.14 -4.05
CA PRO A 592 -11.19 26.47 -4.56
C PRO A 592 -10.80 26.45 -6.04
N PRO A 593 -11.23 27.45 -6.84
CA PRO A 593 -10.79 27.55 -8.21
C PRO A 593 -9.31 27.92 -8.29
N VAL A 594 -8.66 27.63 -9.41
CA VAL A 594 -7.28 27.95 -9.71
C VAL A 594 -7.25 29.09 -10.72
N ILE A 595 -6.65 30.22 -10.32
CA ILE A 595 -6.39 31.37 -11.19
C ILE A 595 -5.07 31.11 -11.94
N THR A 596 -4.96 31.46 -13.22
CA THR A 596 -3.73 31.30 -14.02
C THR A 596 -3.64 32.36 -15.12
N PRO A 597 -2.54 33.13 -15.22
CA PRO A 597 -1.41 33.13 -14.30
C PRO A 597 -1.79 33.75 -12.94
N GLN A 598 -0.99 33.55 -11.89
CA GLN A 598 -1.23 34.19 -10.59
C GLN A 598 -0.15 35.22 -10.31
N ASN A 599 -0.53 36.34 -9.72
CA ASN A 599 0.37 37.31 -9.10
C ASN A 599 1.35 37.89 -10.12
N VAL A 600 0.82 38.54 -11.16
CA VAL A 600 1.57 38.94 -12.35
C VAL A 600 1.76 40.44 -12.45
N TYR A 601 2.98 40.85 -12.78
CA TYR A 601 3.26 42.18 -13.31
C TYR A 601 3.09 42.20 -14.84
N PHE A 602 2.50 43.26 -15.43
CA PHE A 602 2.24 43.30 -16.87
C PHE A 602 2.34 44.73 -17.45
N THR A 603 2.55 44.87 -18.77
CA THR A 603 2.62 46.19 -19.44
C THR A 603 1.31 46.66 -20.04
N ASP A 604 0.76 45.88 -20.98
CA ASP A 604 -0.41 46.30 -21.74
C ASP A 604 -1.66 45.68 -21.14
N SER A 605 -1.68 44.35 -21.13
CA SER A 605 -2.74 43.55 -20.52
C SER A 605 -2.26 42.14 -20.20
N VAL A 606 -2.97 41.46 -19.33
CA VAL A 606 -2.79 40.02 -19.06
C VAL A 606 -4.12 39.30 -19.22
N ILE A 607 -4.07 38.13 -19.86
CA ILE A 607 -5.21 37.22 -20.00
C ILE A 607 -5.19 36.26 -18.83
N VAL A 608 -6.24 36.29 -18.01
CA VAL A 608 -6.37 35.47 -16.81
C VAL A 608 -7.45 34.41 -17.03
N ASN A 609 -7.08 33.16 -16.84
CA ASN A 609 -7.98 32.03 -16.83
C ASN A 609 -8.28 31.62 -15.38
N ILE A 610 -9.52 31.22 -15.12
CA ILE A 610 -9.91 30.61 -13.85
C ILE A 610 -10.47 29.22 -14.15
N SER A 611 -9.99 28.20 -13.46
CA SER A 611 -10.44 26.81 -13.65
C SER A 611 -10.84 26.19 -12.31
N CYS A 612 -11.72 25.19 -12.32
CA CYS A 612 -12.03 24.39 -11.14
C CYS A 612 -11.96 22.91 -11.50
N LYS A 613 -11.41 22.08 -10.60
CA LYS A 613 -11.35 20.62 -10.79
C LYS A 613 -12.72 19.95 -10.74
N VAL A 614 -13.73 20.64 -10.21
CA VAL A 614 -15.11 20.13 -10.14
C VAL A 614 -15.84 20.56 -11.41
N ASN A 615 -16.26 19.60 -12.23
CA ASN A 615 -17.08 19.87 -13.41
C ASN A 615 -18.36 20.62 -13.02
N ASP A 616 -18.80 21.54 -13.86
CA ASP A 616 -19.99 22.39 -13.67
C ASP A 616 -19.95 23.28 -12.41
N ALA A 617 -18.76 23.56 -11.88
CA ALA A 617 -18.61 24.57 -10.84
C ALA A 617 -18.88 25.96 -11.43
N GLU A 618 -19.73 26.74 -10.75
CA GLU A 618 -19.93 28.15 -11.08
C GLU A 618 -18.90 28.97 -10.34
N ILE A 619 -18.08 29.72 -11.07
CA ILE A 619 -17.01 30.54 -10.50
C ILE A 619 -17.45 32.00 -10.57
N TYR A 620 -17.33 32.70 -9.45
CA TYR A 620 -17.65 34.12 -9.34
C TYR A 620 -16.42 34.89 -8.87
N TYR A 621 -16.19 36.07 -9.42
CA TYR A 621 -15.00 36.86 -9.15
C TYR A 621 -15.26 38.36 -9.03
N THR A 622 -14.28 39.06 -8.47
CA THR A 622 -14.18 40.52 -8.38
C THR A 622 -12.76 40.93 -8.77
N LEU A 623 -12.56 42.13 -9.32
CA LEU A 623 -11.25 42.65 -9.73
C LEU A 623 -10.73 43.79 -8.84
N ASP A 624 -11.56 44.29 -7.92
CA ASP A 624 -11.26 45.37 -6.99
C ASP A 624 -10.80 44.88 -5.61
N GLY A 625 -10.71 43.56 -5.42
CA GLY A 625 -10.34 42.92 -4.16
C GLY A 625 -11.47 42.79 -3.14
N SER A 626 -12.70 43.17 -3.47
CA SER A 626 -13.89 42.90 -2.65
C SER A 626 -14.18 41.40 -2.57
N LYS A 627 -14.92 40.94 -1.55
CA LYS A 627 -15.23 39.52 -1.35
C LYS A 627 -16.24 39.06 -2.42
N PRO A 628 -15.91 38.12 -3.31
CA PRO A 628 -16.87 37.63 -4.30
C PRO A 628 -17.94 36.76 -3.65
N ASP A 629 -19.15 36.82 -4.20
CA ASP A 629 -20.31 36.00 -3.85
C ASP A 629 -21.13 35.67 -5.11
N ILE A 630 -22.28 35.00 -4.95
CA ILE A 630 -23.15 34.59 -6.08
C ILE A 630 -23.75 35.76 -6.87
N LYS A 631 -23.66 36.99 -6.36
CA LYS A 631 -24.10 38.21 -7.07
C LYS A 631 -22.95 38.90 -7.82
N SER A 632 -21.71 38.44 -7.61
CA SER A 632 -20.53 38.95 -8.31
C SER A 632 -20.50 38.49 -9.77
N GLU A 633 -19.50 38.92 -10.54
CA GLU A 633 -19.42 38.54 -11.95
C GLU A 633 -19.07 37.06 -12.10
N GLN A 634 -19.84 36.33 -12.91
CA GLN A 634 -19.61 34.91 -13.17
C GLN A 634 -18.53 34.76 -14.25
N TYR A 635 -17.51 33.97 -13.95
CA TYR A 635 -16.46 33.63 -14.92
C TYR A 635 -17.01 32.68 -15.99
N LYS A 636 -16.98 33.13 -17.25
CA LYS A 636 -17.43 32.37 -18.44
C LYS A 636 -16.36 32.30 -19.53
N GLU A 637 -15.45 33.27 -19.56
CA GLU A 637 -14.39 33.41 -20.54
C GLU A 637 -13.16 34.06 -19.89
N PRO A 638 -11.97 33.97 -20.51
CA PRO A 638 -10.75 34.56 -19.96
C PRO A 638 -10.90 36.07 -19.70
N ILE A 639 -10.40 36.53 -18.56
CA ILE A 639 -10.49 37.93 -18.12
C ILE A 639 -9.29 38.70 -18.68
N TYR A 640 -9.56 39.88 -19.27
CA TYR A 640 -8.52 40.77 -19.79
C TYR A 640 -8.26 41.92 -18.81
N ILE A 641 -7.18 41.84 -18.04
CA ILE A 641 -6.80 42.88 -17.07
C ILE A 641 -5.88 43.89 -17.74
N LYS A 642 -6.26 45.18 -17.73
CA LYS A 642 -5.51 46.31 -18.37
C LYS A 642 -4.95 47.34 -17.38
N ASN A 643 -5.40 47.28 -16.13
CA ASN A 643 -5.02 48.19 -15.04
C ASN A 643 -4.70 47.36 -13.79
N ASN A 644 -4.11 47.98 -12.76
CA ASN A 644 -3.92 47.32 -11.47
C ASN A 644 -5.24 46.71 -10.99
N SER A 645 -5.20 45.45 -10.56
CA SER A 645 -6.40 44.72 -10.14
C SER A 645 -6.04 43.69 -9.07
N ARG A 646 -6.97 43.49 -8.14
CA ARG A 646 -6.90 42.44 -7.13
C ARG A 646 -8.03 41.46 -7.40
N LEU A 647 -7.71 40.38 -8.09
CA LEU A 647 -8.69 39.37 -8.45
C LEU A 647 -8.97 38.47 -7.25
N LYS A 648 -10.22 38.38 -6.83
CA LYS A 648 -10.68 37.35 -5.89
C LYS A 648 -11.70 36.47 -6.59
N ALA A 649 -11.59 35.15 -6.42
CA ALA A 649 -12.53 34.19 -7.00
C ALA A 649 -12.98 33.13 -6.00
N VAL A 650 -14.23 32.70 -6.14
CA VAL A 650 -14.88 31.66 -5.34
C VAL A 650 -15.67 30.73 -6.25
N ALA A 651 -15.71 29.44 -5.92
CA ALA A 651 -16.51 28.45 -6.63
C ALA A 651 -17.75 28.05 -5.82
N TYR A 652 -18.87 27.94 -6.52
CA TYR A 652 -20.15 27.44 -6.04
C TYR A 652 -20.60 26.23 -6.84
N LYS A 653 -21.33 25.35 -6.18
CA LYS A 653 -22.11 24.28 -6.81
C LYS A 653 -23.26 23.94 -5.88
N ARG A 654 -24.44 23.66 -6.47
CA ARG A 654 -25.63 23.30 -5.69
C ARG A 654 -25.32 22.15 -4.72
N GLY A 655 -25.67 22.34 -3.45
CA GLY A 655 -25.49 21.35 -2.38
C GLY A 655 -24.14 21.41 -1.66
N PHE A 656 -23.12 22.07 -2.21
CA PHE A 656 -21.86 22.33 -1.52
C PHE A 656 -21.90 23.65 -0.76
N ALA A 657 -21.10 23.77 0.30
CA ALA A 657 -20.69 25.07 0.81
C ALA A 657 -19.75 25.75 -0.20
N ALA A 658 -19.75 27.08 -0.22
CA ALA A 658 -18.83 27.85 -1.08
C ALA A 658 -17.36 27.45 -0.83
N SER A 659 -16.53 27.53 -1.86
CA SER A 659 -15.10 27.28 -1.70
C SER A 659 -14.45 28.36 -0.84
N ASN A 660 -13.23 28.12 -0.37
CA ASN A 660 -12.38 29.22 0.05
C ASN A 660 -12.14 30.17 -1.13
N ILE A 661 -11.98 31.46 -0.82
CA ILE A 661 -11.67 32.49 -1.82
C ILE A 661 -10.19 32.41 -2.16
N VAL A 662 -9.88 32.29 -3.45
CA VAL A 662 -8.52 32.48 -3.95
C VAL A 662 -8.31 33.94 -4.34
N THR A 663 -7.12 34.47 -4.09
CA THR A 663 -6.76 35.86 -4.37
C THR A 663 -5.54 35.89 -5.26
N SER A 664 -5.52 36.79 -6.23
CA SER A 664 -4.37 37.06 -7.07
C SER A 664 -4.23 38.55 -7.38
N GLU A 665 -3.01 39.04 -7.34
CA GLU A 665 -2.67 40.45 -7.58
C GLU A 665 -2.18 40.65 -9.02
N TYR A 666 -2.56 41.76 -9.65
CA TYR A 666 -2.07 42.15 -10.97
C TYR A 666 -1.63 43.60 -10.93
N LYS A 667 -0.36 43.86 -11.25
CA LYS A 667 0.20 45.21 -11.23
C LYS A 667 0.74 45.58 -12.62
N LYS A 668 0.23 46.67 -13.16
CA LYS A 668 0.73 47.27 -14.38
C LYS A 668 2.09 47.93 -14.10
N VAL A 669 3.07 47.67 -14.95
CA VAL A 669 4.42 48.24 -14.89
C VAL A 669 4.72 48.93 -16.20
N ASP A 670 5.46 50.03 -16.14
CA ASP A 670 5.86 50.81 -17.29
C ASP A 670 7.36 50.66 -17.54
N TYR A 671 7.77 49.98 -18.63
CA TYR A 671 9.17 49.62 -18.91
C TYR A 671 9.91 50.68 -19.73
N ASN A 672 9.72 51.96 -19.41
CA ASN A 672 10.20 53.04 -20.27
C ASN A 672 11.70 53.35 -20.17
N TYR A 673 12.42 52.83 -19.16
CA TYR A 673 13.86 53.12 -19.00
C TYR A 673 14.58 52.06 -18.14
N GLY A 674 15.70 51.52 -18.65
CA GLY A 674 16.60 50.59 -17.94
C GLY A 674 15.97 49.29 -17.41
N ILE A 675 16.70 48.59 -16.55
CA ILE A 675 16.24 47.45 -15.77
C ILE A 675 15.80 47.97 -14.40
N GLN A 676 14.50 48.02 -14.16
CA GLN A 676 13.96 48.41 -12.86
C GLN A 676 14.10 47.24 -11.90
N TYR A 677 14.73 47.44 -10.75
CA TYR A 677 14.81 46.39 -9.72
C TYR A 677 14.04 46.79 -8.47
N LYS A 678 13.57 45.78 -7.75
CA LYS A 678 13.08 45.85 -6.39
C LYS A 678 13.88 44.87 -5.55
N TYR A 679 14.39 45.37 -4.43
CA TYR A 679 15.23 44.63 -3.49
C TYR A 679 14.46 44.35 -2.21
N TYR A 680 14.59 43.13 -1.71
CA TYR A 680 13.84 42.61 -0.56
C TYR A 680 14.81 41.86 0.35
N VAL A 681 14.63 41.98 1.66
CA VAL A 681 15.44 41.26 2.66
C VAL A 681 14.53 40.38 3.50
N ASP A 682 14.77 39.08 3.43
CA ASP A 682 14.16 38.02 4.24
C ASP A 682 14.85 36.68 3.91
N HIS A 683 14.42 35.61 4.56
CA HIS A 683 14.93 34.26 4.33
C HIS A 683 14.04 33.53 3.32
N TRP A 684 14.65 33.05 2.23
CA TRP A 684 13.96 32.28 1.20
C TRP A 684 14.80 31.08 0.77
N GLU A 685 14.13 29.94 0.61
CA GLU A 685 14.68 28.72 0.00
C GLU A 685 14.21 28.56 -1.47
N LYS A 686 13.31 29.46 -1.92
CA LYS A 686 12.71 29.53 -3.27
C LYS A 686 12.36 30.97 -3.63
N VAL A 687 12.31 31.28 -4.92
CA VAL A 687 11.89 32.60 -5.44
C VAL A 687 10.53 33.00 -4.84
N PRO A 688 10.44 34.15 -4.14
CA PRO A 688 9.22 34.54 -3.43
C PRO A 688 8.14 35.12 -4.34
N ASN A 689 6.92 35.19 -3.80
CA ASN A 689 5.84 35.97 -4.41
C ASN A 689 5.97 37.45 -4.04
N PHE A 690 6.68 38.20 -4.87
CA PHE A 690 6.99 39.61 -4.64
C PHE A 690 5.79 40.57 -4.57
N LEU A 691 4.60 40.18 -5.03
CA LEU A 691 3.42 41.05 -4.94
C LEU A 691 2.87 41.20 -3.52
N ASN A 692 3.19 40.24 -2.65
CA ASN A 692 2.83 40.25 -1.22
C ASN A 692 3.92 40.90 -0.35
N LEU A 693 5.00 41.39 -0.96
CA LEU A 693 6.16 41.93 -0.26
C LEU A 693 6.29 43.44 -0.49
N THR A 694 6.80 44.13 0.51
CA THR A 694 7.22 45.53 0.41
C THR A 694 8.72 45.55 0.13
N PRO A 695 9.17 46.17 -0.98
CA PRO A 695 10.60 46.28 -1.25
C PRO A 695 11.26 47.21 -0.23
N GLU A 696 12.46 46.86 0.21
CA GLU A 696 13.29 47.72 1.06
C GLU A 696 13.88 48.86 0.24
N SER A 697 14.28 48.58 -0.99
CA SER A 697 14.72 49.59 -1.95
C SER A 697 14.30 49.22 -3.37
N SER A 698 14.35 50.21 -4.26
CA SER A 698 14.11 50.02 -5.69
C SER A 698 14.94 51.02 -6.47
N GLY A 699 15.36 50.65 -7.67
CA GLY A 699 16.18 51.50 -8.51
C GLY A 699 16.16 51.07 -9.97
N ILE A 700 17.06 51.65 -10.75
CA ILE A 700 17.24 51.34 -12.17
C ILE A 700 18.72 51.03 -12.40
N ILE A 701 18.99 49.91 -13.07
CA ILE A 701 20.33 49.50 -13.51
C ILE A 701 20.33 49.25 -15.02
N ASP A 702 21.50 49.29 -15.63
CA ASP A 702 21.64 49.14 -17.10
C ASP A 702 22.06 47.73 -17.54
N ARG A 703 22.35 46.84 -16.59
CA ARG A 703 22.73 45.44 -16.83
C ARG A 703 22.31 44.55 -15.66
N PHE A 704 22.10 43.26 -15.91
CA PHE A 704 21.84 42.27 -14.86
C PHE A 704 23.14 41.96 -14.10
N ASP A 705 23.49 42.85 -13.18
CA ASP A 705 24.74 42.82 -12.44
C ASP A 705 24.44 43.11 -10.96
N LEU A 706 24.77 42.15 -10.09
CA LEU A 706 24.54 42.29 -8.66
C LEU A 706 25.43 43.39 -8.06
N ASP A 707 26.61 43.66 -8.64
CA ASP A 707 27.51 44.72 -8.15
C ASP A 707 26.91 46.13 -8.33
N ALA A 708 25.91 46.27 -9.19
CA ALA A 708 25.18 47.52 -9.41
C ALA A 708 24.05 47.75 -8.41
N ILE A 709 23.82 46.81 -7.48
CA ILE A 709 22.79 46.88 -6.45
C ILE A 709 23.47 46.73 -5.09
N GLU A 710 23.18 47.61 -4.14
CA GLU A 710 23.61 47.39 -2.75
C GLU A 710 22.81 46.23 -2.16
N THR A 711 23.37 45.02 -2.20
CA THR A 711 22.76 43.81 -1.63
C THR A 711 23.39 43.47 -0.27
N ASN A 712 22.60 42.82 0.60
CA ASN A 712 23.16 42.00 1.66
C ASN A 712 23.94 40.84 1.02
N ARG A 713 24.90 40.27 1.77
CA ARG A 713 25.63 39.10 1.29
C ARG A 713 24.73 37.87 1.16
N ASP A 714 23.78 37.73 2.08
CA ASP A 714 22.86 36.60 2.23
C ASP A 714 21.44 37.12 2.54
N HIS A 715 20.43 36.26 2.40
CA HIS A 715 19.03 36.53 2.78
C HIS A 715 18.39 37.74 2.08
N TYR A 716 18.45 37.75 0.75
CA TYR A 716 17.77 38.77 -0.05
C TYR A 716 17.13 38.20 -1.31
N ALA A 717 16.23 38.97 -1.91
CA ALA A 717 15.62 38.67 -3.20
C ALA A 717 15.54 39.91 -4.08
N LEU A 718 15.63 39.69 -5.39
CA LEU A 718 15.53 40.70 -6.42
C LEU A 718 14.41 40.35 -7.38
N LEU A 719 13.61 41.37 -7.69
CA LEU A 719 12.69 41.34 -8.82
C LEU A 719 13.09 42.43 -9.80
N MET A 720 13.49 42.01 -11.00
CA MET A 720 13.98 42.88 -12.06
C MET A 720 13.03 42.86 -13.26
N PHE A 721 12.78 44.04 -13.80
CA PHE A 721 11.90 44.26 -14.94
C PHE A 721 12.60 45.04 -16.02
N ALA A 722 12.46 44.61 -17.25
CA ALA A 722 12.97 45.31 -18.41
C ALA A 722 12.04 45.09 -19.61
N SER A 723 12.25 45.87 -20.66
CA SER A 723 11.70 45.58 -21.98
C SER A 723 12.85 45.32 -22.93
N ILE A 724 12.72 44.34 -23.82
CA ILE A 724 13.74 43.99 -24.82
C ILE A 724 13.19 44.27 -26.20
N ASN A 725 14.04 44.75 -27.11
CA ASN A 725 13.63 45.03 -28.48
C ASN A 725 14.10 43.93 -29.44
N ILE A 726 13.16 43.12 -29.89
CA ILE A 726 13.39 42.03 -30.84
C ILE A 726 13.44 42.59 -32.25
N LYS A 727 14.61 42.48 -32.89
CA LYS A 727 14.88 43.04 -34.22
C LYS A 727 14.31 42.17 -35.35
N LYS A 728 14.19 40.86 -35.13
CA LYS A 728 13.75 39.88 -36.13
C LYS A 728 12.92 38.79 -35.47
N ASP A 729 11.81 38.43 -36.09
CA ASP A 729 11.00 37.29 -35.69
C ASP A 729 11.84 35.99 -35.67
N GLY A 730 11.65 35.15 -34.66
CA GLY A 730 12.27 33.83 -34.61
C GLY A 730 12.35 33.22 -33.22
N GLU A 731 13.00 32.05 -33.13
CA GLU A 731 13.29 31.39 -31.85
C GLU A 731 14.50 32.05 -31.17
N TYR A 732 14.30 32.47 -29.93
CA TYR A 732 15.33 33.00 -29.03
C TYR A 732 15.56 32.00 -27.90
N ILE A 733 16.82 31.85 -27.50
CA ILE A 733 17.21 31.05 -26.33
C ILE A 733 17.77 31.99 -25.29
N PHE A 734 17.19 31.98 -24.09
CA PHE A 734 17.68 32.70 -22.93
C PHE A 734 18.40 31.74 -22.00
N TYR A 735 19.46 32.23 -21.35
CA TYR A 735 20.22 31.50 -20.34
C TYR A 735 20.31 32.37 -19.09
N VAL A 736 20.04 31.78 -17.93
CA VAL A 736 20.21 32.44 -16.63
C VAL A 736 21.16 31.60 -15.80
N GLY A 737 22.26 32.22 -15.38
CA GLY A 737 23.21 31.63 -14.46
C GLY A 737 23.02 32.25 -13.08
N SER A 738 22.75 31.45 -12.05
CA SER A 738 22.59 31.95 -10.68
C SER A 738 23.18 31.03 -9.62
N ASN A 739 23.69 31.61 -8.53
CA ASN A 739 23.78 30.95 -7.24
C ASN A 739 22.43 31.08 -6.54
N ASP A 740 21.88 29.99 -6.00
CA ASP A 740 20.49 29.89 -5.59
C ASP A 740 19.49 30.30 -6.70
N GLY A 741 18.22 30.47 -6.32
CA GLY A 741 17.15 30.32 -7.28
C GLY A 741 16.86 31.55 -8.13
N SER A 742 16.65 31.33 -9.43
CA SER A 742 16.20 32.35 -10.38
C SER A 742 15.13 31.88 -11.36
N LYS A 743 14.30 32.82 -11.83
CA LYS A 743 13.26 32.58 -12.86
C LYS A 743 13.22 33.73 -13.84
N LEU A 744 13.25 33.42 -15.13
CA LEU A 744 13.11 34.41 -16.21
C LEU A 744 11.83 34.16 -17.00
N SER A 745 10.99 35.19 -17.10
CA SER A 745 9.79 35.20 -17.92
C SER A 745 9.87 36.24 -19.02
N ILE A 746 9.42 35.90 -20.22
CA ILE A 746 9.26 36.82 -21.36
C ILE A 746 7.78 36.87 -21.74
N ASP A 747 7.19 38.06 -21.83
CA ASP A 747 5.74 38.25 -22.04
C ASP A 747 4.88 37.38 -21.10
N ASN A 748 5.23 37.36 -19.81
CA ASN A 748 4.57 36.56 -18.77
C ASN A 748 4.62 35.03 -18.99
N LYS A 749 5.47 34.54 -19.90
CA LYS A 749 5.75 33.11 -20.08
C LYS A 749 7.08 32.78 -19.44
N LEU A 750 7.07 31.85 -18.48
CA LEU A 750 8.29 31.33 -17.87
C LEU A 750 9.15 30.64 -18.93
N VAL A 751 10.34 31.17 -19.17
CA VAL A 751 11.30 30.65 -20.15
C VAL A 751 12.39 29.85 -19.45
N VAL A 752 12.96 30.38 -18.36
CA VAL A 752 14.01 29.71 -17.58
C VAL A 752 13.55 29.55 -16.15
N ASN A 753 13.67 28.34 -15.61
CA ASN A 753 13.39 28.03 -14.20
C ASN A 753 14.61 27.36 -13.59
N ASN A 754 15.30 28.08 -12.73
CA ASN A 754 16.48 27.65 -12.00
C ASN A 754 16.24 27.87 -10.50
N ASP A 755 15.09 27.42 -9.98
CA ASP A 755 14.62 27.76 -8.62
C ASP A 755 15.02 26.68 -7.59
N GLY A 756 15.42 27.12 -6.40
CA GLY A 756 15.89 26.27 -5.29
C GLY A 756 17.26 26.73 -4.78
N GLU A 757 17.73 26.12 -3.71
CA GLU A 757 19.07 26.37 -3.17
C GLU A 757 20.10 25.52 -3.92
N HIS A 758 21.14 26.15 -4.46
CA HIS A 758 22.20 25.48 -5.21
C HIS A 758 23.41 26.40 -5.44
N GLY A 759 24.56 25.80 -5.77
CA GLY A 759 25.71 26.56 -6.28
C GLY A 759 25.44 27.19 -7.66
N TYR A 760 26.46 27.73 -8.31
CA TYR A 760 26.27 28.34 -9.63
C TYR A 760 25.78 27.30 -10.66
N GLU A 761 24.55 27.47 -11.14
CA GLU A 761 23.97 26.67 -12.22
C GLU A 761 23.53 27.58 -13.38
N LEU A 762 23.71 27.11 -14.62
CA LEU A 762 23.34 27.82 -15.83
C LEU A 762 22.22 27.07 -16.56
N MET A 763 20.99 27.56 -16.42
CA MET A 763 19.81 27.00 -17.07
C MET A 763 19.43 27.79 -18.30
N SER A 764 18.71 27.15 -19.23
CA SER A 764 18.27 27.80 -20.47
C SER A 764 16.87 27.40 -20.87
N GLY A 765 16.26 28.24 -21.70
CA GLY A 765 14.94 28.00 -22.25
C GLY A 765 14.73 28.78 -23.52
N LYS A 766 13.79 28.32 -24.33
CA LYS A 766 13.54 28.84 -25.67
C LYS A 766 12.13 29.41 -25.81
N ILE A 767 12.02 30.49 -26.58
CA ILE A 767 10.74 31.15 -26.87
C ILE A 767 10.78 31.74 -28.28
N TYR A 768 9.67 31.63 -29.01
CA TYR A 768 9.50 32.35 -30.27
C TYR A 768 9.02 33.77 -30.00
N LEU A 769 9.74 34.77 -30.50
CA LEU A 769 9.41 36.19 -30.35
C LEU A 769 9.17 36.82 -31.72
N LYS A 770 8.24 37.77 -31.79
CA LYS A 770 8.01 38.59 -32.99
C LYS A 770 8.90 39.81 -32.93
N LYS A 771 9.15 40.45 -34.06
CA LYS A 771 9.81 41.75 -34.07
C LYS A 771 8.95 42.75 -33.28
N GLY A 772 9.58 43.45 -32.34
CA GLY A 772 8.91 44.42 -31.47
C GLY A 772 9.46 44.41 -30.04
N LYS A 773 8.80 45.19 -29.17
CA LYS A 773 9.10 45.21 -27.75
C LYS A 773 8.46 44.02 -27.04
N HIS A 774 9.21 43.39 -26.15
CA HIS A 774 8.78 42.26 -25.33
C HIS A 774 9.13 42.51 -23.87
N SER A 775 8.28 42.09 -22.94
CA SER A 775 8.57 42.25 -21.51
C SER A 775 9.53 41.19 -21.03
N LEU A 776 10.39 41.54 -20.08
CA LEU A 776 11.32 40.65 -19.41
C LEU A 776 11.18 40.85 -17.90
N GLU A 777 10.87 39.77 -17.19
CA GLU A 777 10.85 39.71 -15.72
C GLU A 777 11.85 38.66 -15.26
N LEU A 778 12.83 39.07 -14.44
CA LEU A 778 13.81 38.19 -13.82
C LEU A 778 13.65 38.26 -12.31
N SER A 779 13.37 37.10 -11.71
CA SER A 779 13.36 36.92 -10.26
C SER A 779 14.61 36.18 -9.81
N TYR A 780 15.14 36.55 -8.65
CA TYR A 780 16.33 35.95 -8.05
C TYR A 780 16.21 35.99 -6.52
N PHE A 781 16.72 34.98 -5.82
CA PHE A 781 16.98 35.07 -4.38
C PHE A 781 18.36 34.50 -4.05
N GLN A 782 18.94 34.99 -2.96
CA GLN A 782 20.16 34.49 -2.34
C GLN A 782 19.82 34.04 -0.91
N SER A 783 19.95 32.74 -0.64
CA SER A 783 19.81 32.18 0.71
C SER A 783 21.11 32.38 1.47
N GLY A 784 22.23 31.90 0.94
CA GLY A 784 23.54 32.04 1.58
C GLY A 784 24.73 31.64 0.70
N GLY A 785 25.94 32.14 1.04
CA GLY A 785 27.20 31.69 0.42
C GLY A 785 27.75 32.64 -0.63
N GLU A 786 28.19 32.12 -1.78
CA GLU A 786 28.60 32.94 -2.93
C GLU A 786 27.37 33.36 -3.75
N GLN A 787 27.38 34.58 -4.29
CA GLN A 787 26.30 35.12 -5.11
C GLN A 787 26.79 35.38 -6.55
N ALA A 788 25.96 35.03 -7.52
CA ALA A 788 26.15 35.43 -8.91
C ALA A 788 24.80 35.41 -9.62
N LEU A 789 24.62 36.34 -10.55
CA LEU A 789 23.49 36.36 -11.47
C LEU A 789 23.96 36.88 -12.83
N LYS A 790 23.74 36.11 -13.89
CA LYS A 790 24.07 36.50 -15.27
C LYS A 790 22.99 36.08 -16.24
N VAL A 791 22.72 36.94 -17.23
CA VAL A 791 21.72 36.67 -18.26
C VAL A 791 22.36 36.70 -19.64
N PHE A 792 22.22 35.61 -20.38
CA PHE A 792 22.69 35.50 -21.77
C PHE A 792 21.51 35.22 -22.69
N TRP A 793 21.70 35.51 -23.96
CA TRP A 793 20.72 35.17 -24.98
C TRP A 793 21.36 34.90 -26.33
N LYS A 794 20.62 34.15 -27.15
CA LYS A 794 20.94 33.82 -28.54
C LYS A 794 19.68 34.02 -29.37
N GLY A 795 19.80 34.57 -30.58
CA GLY A 795 18.66 34.78 -31.47
C GLY A 795 19.05 34.82 -32.94
N PRO A 796 18.07 35.02 -33.84
CA PRO A 796 18.33 35.11 -35.27
C PRO A 796 19.31 36.26 -35.59
N GLY A 797 20.51 35.89 -36.07
CA GLY A 797 21.54 36.84 -36.49
C GLY A 797 22.60 37.19 -35.45
N PHE A 798 22.63 36.52 -34.28
CA PHE A 798 23.74 36.63 -33.33
C PHE A 798 23.88 35.36 -32.46
N ASP A 799 25.12 35.00 -32.13
CA ASP A 799 25.43 33.88 -31.24
C ASP A 799 25.22 34.23 -29.75
N LYS A 800 25.29 33.21 -28.89
CA LYS A 800 25.13 33.37 -27.43
C LYS A 800 26.08 34.43 -26.91
N ARG A 801 25.53 35.49 -26.32
CA ARG A 801 26.26 36.56 -25.64
C ARG A 801 25.51 37.06 -24.42
N GLU A 802 26.20 37.73 -23.52
CA GLU A 802 25.60 38.36 -22.36
C GLU A 802 24.68 39.50 -22.80
N MET A 803 23.55 39.67 -22.10
CA MET A 803 22.63 40.78 -22.36
C MET A 803 23.24 42.08 -21.85
N THR A 804 23.25 43.10 -22.69
CA THR A 804 23.81 44.42 -22.36
C THR A 804 22.72 45.48 -22.39
N LYS A 805 23.06 46.70 -21.94
CA LYS A 805 22.14 47.85 -21.96
C LYS A 805 21.53 48.16 -23.33
N GLU A 806 22.21 47.80 -24.42
CA GLU A 806 21.73 48.01 -25.80
C GLU A 806 20.61 47.04 -26.20
N ASP A 807 20.46 45.95 -25.46
CA ASP A 807 19.41 44.94 -25.67
C ASP A 807 18.12 45.31 -24.93
N ILE A 808 18.23 46.19 -23.93
CA ILE A 808 17.12 46.72 -23.15
C ILE A 808 16.56 47.96 -23.86
N SER A 809 15.26 47.95 -24.17
CA SER A 809 14.56 49.03 -24.84
C SER A 809 14.31 50.20 -23.88
N GLY A 810 14.54 51.44 -24.34
CA GLY A 810 14.33 52.65 -23.53
C GLY A 810 15.59 53.47 -23.28
N ASN A 811 16.76 53.00 -23.75
CA ASN A 811 18.02 53.74 -23.77
C ASN A 811 18.37 54.27 -25.17
#